data_AF-A0A4Q4TC59-F1
#
_entry.id   AF-A0A4Q4TC59-F1
#
_cell.length_a   1.000
_cell.length_b   1.000
_cell.length_c   1.000
_cell.angle_alpha   90.00
_cell.angle_beta   90.00
_cell.angle_gamma   90.00
#
_symmetry.space_group_name_H-M   'P 1'
#
loop_
_entity.id
_entity.type
_entity.pdbx_description
1 polymer ?
#
loop_
_entity_poly.entity_id
_entity_poly.type
_entity_poly.pdbx_seq_one_letter_code
_entity_poly.pdbx_strand_id
1 'polypeptide(L)'
;MEISDMLWHSDPLRALITEGTQQTSFLATTDSDLPTPDIQGRGNGTAPYSSSGTQSPLPHNLQFAPDASIVLIGIRGAGKSTLGIIACAAMKRNMVDMEKTFQQATGMSSTEFKRCHGVASCQSRQAQVLTDVLADHATGSVIVCSWLERNVQSLLRDFCATNPVIHVSRDITAIQEHLKIQDESKTASLVNASAAIIRTCSNFHFFNVTEKPAAYSTVGSDQEAGDDSFATKLSAPYLTLKRAERHFLKFLSLIMPPGSIPFIESAFPLATLPIEEREFTYAASIPVSALLTQEVDIEDLETGADAIEIVIDQLRGNPKVNVSPSDALPLKGVGPNPARAGEIARVLGNIRRNTVLPIIFHVILPDGANDSNEDLGLYLDLVAHGFRLAAEFVTVDLRLDNARISRFVATKRRSKIIGNAESALDGAPWASPLWASKFERAKTLGCDLVRLVRPASTMEDNFEVGHLRSALKLLGESFVKAPLIAYNSGMRGRHSACFNPIMTPVAPATMANSNINHASRAQGPCLTALEATQALYSSFIYDPMKLYVFGANVGYSLSPAMHNAALKACGIPHVYEPFSTNSLSNFEALVRDSSFAGASVGHPFKVDILTMTNALSPHAKAIGAANTLIPIRHLNSDGTVPDARVLIRGTNRAGPVRGLFGENTDWIGIRACIRRGLSPANAVRPSSCGLVIGAGGMARAAVYAMLQLGVKSIVIHNRTLQTAQRLVSHFSGLLASEGLPHLRPGLSEQSAQNGGDEEVPVRFHVVQSLEEPWPEAQGFRLPTMIISCIPTHRIGSLPAPDFTVPEAWLGSSTGGVVIELGYKTLDTPLLEQSRREAHRGWVTMDGLDLLPEQGFAQFELFTGRRSPRRLMRRAALAAYPNKEEKHRAVELQNLQFQQSMHGVEHDQYVVSEIVADLREKMSRKLRPRTRVSPYVLRKKRLETYFEGDAEKRFQLEDHHGQGGQASVYKVKYTRLGCSSATPRFLVLKLADPEKKSDVEGLKKEKAILQLPTSTGITHNDVHGDNFMFGPYVDHPEHDISPILKLLDFGQSEVWGNIRHDSGATAEQWNVEDIGLMMASVIILETDKRYTGEEIEIDLSQFGRSNDVLSPASGILPDAGSRDMDPSLDPCPHIDLDLRHIVAACMAEDPKQRPTLTELEEWVYTHVCNDYPVRYGAMPRGMDWETDETIQTIVRAGTFDAEESAEADG
;
A
#
# COMPACT_ATOMS: atom_id res chain seq x y z
N MET A 1 51.73 -61.91 8.32
CA MET A 1 52.28 -61.86 6.95
C MET A 1 51.40 -60.90 6.17
N GLU A 2 51.90 -59.88 5.46
CA GLU A 2 53.25 -59.29 5.30
C GLU A 2 53.01 -57.76 5.07
N ILE A 3 53.71 -56.85 5.75
CA ILE A 3 54.95 -56.13 5.29
C ILE A 3 54.70 -55.38 3.96
N SER A 4 54.89 -54.07 3.77
CA SER A 4 55.38 -52.90 4.58
C SER A 4 55.10 -51.61 3.76
N ASP A 5 55.25 -50.34 4.19
CA ASP A 5 55.70 -49.76 5.48
C ASP A 5 55.13 -48.33 5.74
N MET A 6 55.50 -47.79 6.91
CA MET A 6 55.36 -46.42 7.47
C MET A 6 55.23 -45.21 6.48
N LEU A 7 54.47 -44.12 6.77
CA LEU A 7 54.53 -43.17 7.93
C LEU A 7 55.93 -42.47 8.02
N TRP A 8 56.17 -41.24 8.44
CA TRP A 8 55.56 -40.27 9.39
C TRP A 8 55.98 -38.81 8.98
N HIS A 9 55.87 -37.68 9.71
CA HIS A 9 55.45 -37.27 11.07
C HIS A 9 54.92 -35.81 10.94
N SER A 10 53.65 -35.51 11.28
CA SER A 10 53.15 -34.91 12.54
C SER A 10 53.38 -33.41 12.79
N ASP A 11 52.27 -32.75 13.17
CA ASP A 11 52.11 -31.54 14.00
C ASP A 11 53.21 -31.29 15.07
N PRO A 12 53.46 -30.02 15.47
CA PRO A 12 52.77 -29.56 16.68
C PRO A 12 52.27 -28.09 16.73
N LEU A 13 51.26 -27.91 17.59
CA LEU A 13 50.54 -26.70 17.98
C LEU A 13 51.28 -25.74 18.95
N ARG A 14 50.73 -24.50 19.03
CA ARG A 14 50.80 -23.47 20.11
C ARG A 14 52.10 -22.65 20.34
N ALA A 15 51.94 -21.31 20.23
CA ALA A 15 52.18 -20.27 21.26
C ALA A 15 52.36 -18.88 20.60
N LEU A 16 52.17 -17.69 21.19
CA LEU A 16 51.27 -17.10 22.21
C LEU A 16 51.70 -15.61 22.36
N ILE A 17 50.79 -14.65 22.15
CA ILE A 17 50.74 -13.25 22.69
C ILE A 17 52.03 -12.40 22.87
N THR A 18 52.08 -11.21 22.21
CA THR A 18 52.41 -9.83 22.73
C THR A 18 52.31 -8.83 21.54
N GLU A 19 51.52 -7.74 21.56
CA GLU A 19 51.66 -6.39 22.20
C GLU A 19 52.51 -5.34 21.42
N GLY A 20 52.10 -4.06 21.49
CA GLY A 20 52.79 -2.86 20.94
C GLY A 20 52.23 -2.36 19.58
N THR A 21 51.50 -1.25 19.36
CA THR A 21 51.50 0.19 19.79
C THR A 21 52.30 1.15 18.89
N GLN A 22 51.73 2.35 18.63
CA GLN A 22 52.35 3.59 18.10
C GLN A 22 52.79 3.64 16.61
N GLN A 23 52.94 4.79 15.92
CA GLN A 23 52.14 6.05 15.92
C GLN A 23 52.52 6.95 14.68
N THR A 24 51.53 7.56 14.02
CA THR A 24 51.56 8.85 13.24
C THR A 24 52.65 9.24 12.20
N SER A 25 52.16 9.76 11.05
CA SER A 25 52.74 10.87 10.22
C SER A 25 53.92 10.55 9.26
N PHE A 26 54.29 11.36 8.23
CA PHE A 26 53.94 12.76 7.86
C PHE A 26 54.11 13.07 6.33
N LEU A 27 53.22 13.92 5.77
CA LEU A 27 53.39 14.90 4.64
C LEU A 27 53.86 14.49 3.21
N ALA A 28 53.81 15.45 2.27
CA ALA A 28 53.90 15.26 0.80
C ALA A 28 54.43 16.49 0.01
N THR A 29 54.97 16.27 -1.21
CA THR A 29 55.39 17.23 -2.29
C THR A 29 55.76 16.44 -3.57
N THR A 30 55.71 16.88 -4.85
CA THR A 30 55.08 18.01 -5.61
C THR A 30 55.13 17.70 -7.14
N ASP A 31 54.44 18.53 -7.93
CA ASP A 31 54.37 18.75 -9.40
C ASP A 31 55.60 18.43 -10.32
N SER A 32 55.36 18.03 -11.59
CA SER A 32 55.37 18.96 -12.77
C SER A 32 55.45 18.29 -14.18
N ASP A 33 54.77 18.91 -15.15
CA ASP A 33 55.09 19.05 -16.60
C ASP A 33 54.94 17.95 -17.69
N LEU A 34 54.70 18.49 -18.90
CA LEU A 34 54.38 17.94 -20.25
C LEU A 34 55.69 17.74 -21.10
N PRO A 35 55.72 17.06 -22.30
CA PRO A 35 54.79 17.28 -23.43
C PRO A 35 54.54 16.11 -24.43
N THR A 36 53.83 16.44 -25.53
CA THR A 36 53.54 15.63 -26.73
C THR A 36 54.76 15.45 -27.66
N PRO A 37 54.75 14.48 -28.63
CA PRO A 37 54.41 14.85 -30.02
C PRO A 37 53.86 13.75 -30.98
N ASP A 38 52.97 14.20 -31.88
CA ASP A 38 52.83 13.95 -33.34
C ASP A 38 52.89 12.57 -34.07
N ILE A 39 52.48 12.61 -35.35
CA ILE A 39 52.06 11.47 -36.21
C ILE A 39 53.02 11.20 -37.39
N GLN A 40 53.34 9.93 -37.71
CA GLN A 40 53.78 9.53 -39.07
C GLN A 40 53.21 8.20 -39.61
N GLY A 41 52.37 8.37 -40.63
CA GLY A 41 52.07 7.55 -41.83
C GLY A 41 52.64 6.14 -42.13
N ARG A 42 51.70 5.35 -42.68
CA ARG A 42 51.83 4.33 -43.76
C ARG A 42 52.35 2.92 -43.44
N GLY A 43 51.52 1.91 -43.76
CA GLY A 43 51.92 0.53 -44.01
C GLY A 43 50.73 -0.34 -44.42
N ASN A 44 50.67 -0.81 -45.67
CA ASN A 44 49.64 -1.77 -46.12
C ASN A 44 50.05 -3.20 -45.76
N GLY A 45 49.12 -3.98 -45.18
CA GLY A 45 49.28 -5.41 -44.95
C GLY A 45 47.94 -6.08 -44.68
N THR A 46 47.58 -7.11 -45.45
CA THR A 46 46.26 -7.77 -45.37
C THR A 46 46.33 -9.17 -44.77
N ALA A 47 45.38 -9.47 -43.88
CA ALA A 47 45.02 -10.80 -43.36
C ALA A 47 46.06 -11.46 -42.41
N PRO A 48 45.67 -12.52 -41.65
CA PRO A 48 44.33 -13.09 -41.46
C PRO A 48 43.79 -12.96 -40.02
N TYR A 49 42.51 -13.32 -39.82
CA TYR A 49 41.95 -13.54 -38.48
C TYR A 49 42.52 -14.82 -37.84
N SER A 50 42.91 -14.75 -36.57
CA SER A 50 43.12 -15.92 -35.71
C SER A 50 42.51 -15.67 -34.32
N SER A 51 41.87 -16.69 -33.75
CA SER A 51 40.96 -16.55 -32.61
C SER A 51 41.54 -17.13 -31.31
N SER A 52 42.53 -16.45 -30.72
CA SER A 52 43.09 -16.81 -29.40
C SER A 52 43.82 -15.64 -28.74
N GLY A 53 43.11 -14.55 -28.47
CA GLY A 53 43.62 -13.40 -27.70
C GLY A 53 43.03 -13.36 -26.28
N THR A 54 43.84 -13.72 -25.27
CA THR A 54 43.50 -13.47 -23.86
C THR A 54 43.39 -11.97 -23.60
N GLN A 55 42.17 -11.47 -23.44
CA GLN A 55 41.95 -10.07 -23.04
C GLN A 55 42.55 -9.84 -21.64
N SER A 56 43.31 -8.75 -21.51
CA SER A 56 43.84 -8.29 -20.22
C SER A 56 42.70 -8.03 -19.23
N PRO A 57 42.92 -8.26 -17.92
CA PRO A 57 41.87 -8.10 -16.92
C PRO A 57 41.36 -6.64 -16.91
N LEU A 58 40.05 -6.48 -17.10
CA LEU A 58 39.40 -5.17 -17.04
C LEU A 58 39.53 -4.58 -15.63
N PRO A 59 39.79 -3.27 -15.48
CA PRO A 59 40.02 -2.66 -14.18
C PRO A 59 38.79 -2.78 -13.28
N HIS A 60 39.01 -3.15 -12.01
CA HIS A 60 38.00 -3.59 -11.05
C HIS A 60 36.99 -2.51 -10.56
N ASN A 61 36.92 -1.32 -11.19
CA ASN A 61 35.97 -0.28 -10.82
C ASN A 61 35.54 0.56 -12.04
N LEU A 62 34.46 0.15 -12.72
CA LEU A 62 33.80 0.92 -13.80
C LEU A 62 32.78 1.95 -13.26
N GLN A 63 33.19 2.70 -12.23
CA GLN A 63 32.44 3.84 -11.70
C GLN A 63 32.80 5.11 -12.49
N PHE A 64 31.82 5.98 -12.72
CA PHE A 64 32.04 7.30 -13.32
C PHE A 64 32.67 8.26 -12.31
N ALA A 65 33.29 9.35 -12.79
CA ALA A 65 33.62 10.48 -11.92
C ALA A 65 32.34 11.12 -11.33
N PRO A 66 32.36 11.70 -10.12
CA PRO A 66 31.15 12.27 -9.52
C PRO A 66 30.53 13.43 -10.33
N ASP A 67 31.35 14.14 -11.10
CA ASP A 67 31.03 15.27 -11.98
C ASP A 67 30.84 14.86 -13.46
N ALA A 68 31.14 13.60 -13.84
CA ALA A 68 31.02 13.04 -15.19
C ALA A 68 29.69 13.41 -15.89
N SER A 69 29.75 13.95 -17.10
CA SER A 69 28.60 14.51 -17.82
C SER A 69 27.58 13.47 -18.27
N ILE A 70 26.30 13.85 -18.26
CA ILE A 70 25.20 12.96 -18.65
C ILE A 70 24.72 13.30 -20.06
N VAL A 71 24.70 12.31 -20.96
CA VAL A 71 24.14 12.48 -22.32
C VAL A 71 22.76 11.85 -22.41
N LEU A 72 21.75 12.63 -22.81
CA LEU A 72 20.37 12.17 -23.04
C LEU A 72 20.11 12.02 -24.53
N ILE A 73 19.96 10.77 -25.00
CA ILE A 73 19.72 10.43 -26.41
C ILE A 73 18.37 9.74 -26.61
N GLY A 74 17.82 9.83 -27.82
CA GLY A 74 16.52 9.25 -28.15
C GLY A 74 15.73 10.12 -29.14
N ILE A 75 14.50 9.71 -29.44
CA ILE A 75 13.64 10.33 -30.47
C ILE A 75 13.15 11.72 -30.00
N ARG A 76 12.75 12.60 -30.92
CA ARG A 76 12.03 13.85 -30.59
C ARG A 76 10.66 13.49 -29.95
N GLY A 77 10.19 14.26 -28.97
CA GLY A 77 8.97 13.95 -28.19
C GLY A 77 9.13 13.06 -26.95
N ALA A 78 10.25 12.33 -26.80
CA ALA A 78 10.50 11.46 -25.64
C ALA A 78 10.68 12.19 -24.29
N GLY A 79 10.68 13.53 -24.27
CA GLY A 79 10.80 14.36 -23.05
C GLY A 79 12.23 14.71 -22.62
N LYS A 80 13.24 14.43 -23.46
CA LYS A 80 14.68 14.59 -23.14
C LYS A 80 15.05 15.95 -22.55
N SER A 81 14.59 17.05 -23.14
CA SER A 81 14.91 18.41 -22.68
C SER A 81 14.34 18.69 -21.29
N THR A 82 13.14 18.18 -20.98
CA THR A 82 12.50 18.28 -19.66
C THR A 82 13.29 17.51 -18.60
N LEU A 83 13.72 16.28 -18.92
CA LEU A 83 14.57 15.48 -18.05
C LEU A 83 15.96 16.11 -17.87
N GLY A 84 16.50 16.75 -18.91
CA GLY A 84 17.74 17.53 -18.85
C GLY A 84 17.64 18.69 -17.86
N ILE A 85 16.57 19.50 -17.93
CA ILE A 85 16.31 20.57 -16.96
C ILE A 85 16.20 20.04 -15.53
N ILE A 86 15.52 18.90 -15.32
CA ILE A 86 15.42 18.24 -14.02
C ILE A 86 16.80 17.83 -13.49
N ALA A 87 17.64 17.21 -14.32
CA ALA A 87 19.00 16.83 -13.94
C ALA A 87 19.87 18.06 -13.61
N CYS A 88 19.86 19.09 -14.45
CA CYS A 88 20.62 20.33 -14.24
C CYS A 88 20.22 21.02 -12.93
N ALA A 89 18.92 21.17 -12.68
CA ALA A 89 18.40 21.82 -11.48
C ALA A 89 18.71 21.01 -10.21
N ALA A 90 18.63 19.68 -10.26
CA ALA A 90 18.94 18.83 -9.13
C ALA A 90 20.45 18.75 -8.84
N MET A 91 21.27 18.55 -9.86
CA MET A 91 22.71 18.28 -9.75
C MET A 91 23.59 19.53 -9.78
N LYS A 92 23.01 20.74 -9.91
CA LYS A 92 23.72 22.01 -10.15
C LYS A 92 24.65 21.97 -11.38
N ARG A 93 24.14 21.48 -12.52
CA ARG A 93 24.93 21.26 -13.75
C ARG A 93 24.49 22.14 -14.91
N ASN A 94 25.39 22.38 -15.86
CA ASN A 94 25.13 23.15 -17.07
C ASN A 94 24.32 22.33 -18.09
N MET A 95 23.37 22.98 -18.80
CA MET A 95 22.59 22.34 -19.86
C MET A 95 23.17 22.67 -21.23
N VAL A 96 23.50 21.65 -22.02
CA VAL A 96 23.94 21.77 -23.42
C VAL A 96 22.87 21.15 -24.32
N ASP A 97 22.37 21.92 -25.29
CA ASP A 97 21.37 21.48 -26.26
C ASP A 97 22.01 21.47 -27.66
N MET A 98 22.26 20.28 -28.20
CA MET A 98 23.05 20.13 -29.42
C MET A 98 22.48 20.88 -30.63
N GLU A 99 21.16 21.05 -30.71
CA GLU A 99 20.53 21.81 -31.81
C GLU A 99 20.84 23.30 -31.70
N LYS A 100 20.86 23.85 -30.47
CA LYS A 100 21.24 25.25 -30.21
C LYS A 100 22.73 25.47 -30.43
N THR A 101 23.58 24.55 -29.95
CA THR A 101 25.03 24.63 -30.13
C THR A 101 25.40 24.54 -31.62
N PHE A 102 24.73 23.69 -32.40
CA PHE A 102 24.88 23.65 -33.85
C PHE A 102 24.49 24.98 -34.51
N GLN A 103 23.36 25.58 -34.08
CA GLN A 103 22.92 26.88 -34.60
C GLN A 103 23.90 28.01 -34.25
N GLN A 104 24.48 28.01 -33.06
CA GLN A 104 25.55 28.94 -32.68
C GLN A 104 26.83 28.71 -33.50
N ALA A 105 27.21 27.45 -33.75
CA ALA A 105 28.41 27.07 -34.48
C ALA A 105 28.30 27.13 -36.02
N THR A 106 27.14 27.48 -36.58
CA THR A 106 26.91 27.55 -38.04
C THR A 106 26.03 28.71 -38.51
N GLY A 107 25.35 29.42 -37.61
CA GLY A 107 24.35 30.45 -37.94
C GLY A 107 22.99 29.91 -38.41
N MET A 108 22.81 28.59 -38.55
CA MET A 108 21.59 27.96 -39.09
C MET A 108 21.17 26.75 -38.26
N SER A 109 19.87 26.42 -38.20
CA SER A 109 19.47 25.13 -37.62
C SER A 109 20.02 23.96 -38.44
N SER A 110 20.16 22.76 -37.86
CA SER A 110 20.59 21.57 -38.60
C SER A 110 19.70 21.24 -39.80
N THR A 111 18.42 21.63 -39.71
CA THR A 111 17.41 21.39 -40.75
C THR A 111 17.60 22.36 -41.93
N GLU A 112 17.90 23.63 -41.65
CA GLU A 112 18.23 24.63 -42.67
C GLU A 112 19.58 24.34 -43.30
N PHE A 113 20.60 24.04 -42.50
CA PHE A 113 21.94 23.68 -42.97
C PHE A 113 21.89 22.45 -43.89
N LYS A 114 21.09 21.43 -43.54
CA LYS A 114 20.83 20.23 -44.37
C LYS A 114 20.12 20.56 -45.69
N ARG A 115 19.28 21.61 -45.73
CA ARG A 115 18.64 22.09 -46.96
C ARG A 115 19.62 22.89 -47.84
N CYS A 116 20.48 23.71 -47.25
CA CYS A 116 21.40 24.60 -47.95
C CYS A 116 22.68 23.90 -48.43
N HIS A 117 23.23 22.95 -47.64
CA HIS A 117 24.52 22.30 -47.90
C HIS A 117 24.41 20.78 -48.13
N GLY A 118 23.18 20.26 -48.19
CA GLY A 118 22.90 18.84 -48.40
C GLY A 118 23.15 17.97 -47.16
N VAL A 119 22.80 16.69 -47.29
CA VAL A 119 22.81 15.75 -46.16
C VAL A 119 24.22 15.49 -45.65
N ALA A 120 25.14 15.05 -46.50
CA ALA A 120 26.49 14.63 -46.07
C ALA A 120 27.28 15.74 -45.36
N SER A 121 27.16 16.99 -45.83
CA SER A 121 27.79 18.15 -45.18
C SER A 121 27.23 18.38 -43.77
N CYS A 122 25.91 18.33 -43.61
CA CYS A 122 25.26 18.45 -42.30
C CYS A 122 25.70 17.33 -41.34
N GLN A 123 25.73 16.07 -41.80
CA GLN A 123 26.16 14.94 -40.97
C GLN A 123 27.62 15.05 -40.50
N SER A 124 28.52 15.51 -41.38
CA SER A 124 29.92 15.78 -41.02
C SER A 124 30.03 16.92 -40.01
N ARG A 125 29.27 18.02 -40.18
CA ARG A 125 29.28 19.15 -39.24
C ARG A 125 28.64 18.81 -37.90
N GLN A 126 27.57 18.01 -37.87
CA GLN A 126 26.95 17.48 -36.65
C GLN A 126 27.95 16.61 -35.87
N ALA A 127 28.71 15.75 -36.56
CA ALA A 127 29.74 14.93 -35.94
C ALA A 127 30.87 15.79 -35.36
N GLN A 128 31.36 16.79 -36.10
CA GLN A 128 32.38 17.72 -35.61
C GLN A 128 31.90 18.46 -34.35
N VAL A 129 30.74 19.13 -34.41
CA VAL A 129 30.18 19.88 -33.26
C VAL A 129 29.93 18.96 -32.05
N LEU A 130 29.64 17.67 -32.26
CA LEU A 130 29.55 16.70 -31.17
C LEU A 130 30.93 16.31 -30.61
N THR A 131 31.97 16.14 -31.44
CA THR A 131 33.35 15.93 -30.96
C THR A 131 33.79 17.08 -30.08
N ASP A 132 33.61 18.32 -30.56
CA ASP A 132 33.99 19.55 -29.87
C ASP A 132 33.28 19.61 -28.49
N VAL A 133 31.95 19.42 -28.47
CA VAL A 133 31.15 19.43 -27.23
C VAL A 133 31.49 18.28 -26.27
N LEU A 134 31.78 17.07 -26.76
CA LEU A 134 32.12 15.94 -25.87
C LEU A 134 33.52 16.08 -25.26
N ALA A 135 34.42 16.86 -25.87
CA ALA A 135 35.68 17.26 -25.26
C ALA A 135 35.47 18.39 -24.23
N ASP A 136 34.87 19.51 -24.65
CA ASP A 136 34.72 20.72 -23.82
C ASP A 136 33.78 20.51 -22.61
N HIS A 137 32.78 19.62 -22.73
CA HIS A 137 31.78 19.34 -21.70
C HIS A 137 31.86 17.91 -21.16
N ALA A 138 33.06 17.32 -21.10
CA ALA A 138 33.29 15.98 -20.53
C ALA A 138 32.78 15.82 -19.08
N THR A 139 32.77 16.89 -18.29
CA THR A 139 32.19 16.93 -16.93
C THR A 139 31.29 18.16 -16.69
N GLY A 140 30.64 18.21 -15.53
CA GLY A 140 29.84 19.34 -15.05
C GLY A 140 28.52 19.59 -15.80
N SER A 141 28.18 18.77 -16.79
CA SER A 141 27.16 19.10 -17.80
C SER A 141 26.09 18.02 -17.97
N VAL A 142 24.99 18.39 -18.62
CA VAL A 142 23.95 17.50 -19.15
C VAL A 142 23.68 17.87 -20.60
N ILE A 143 23.98 16.94 -21.51
CA ILE A 143 24.00 17.14 -22.95
C ILE A 143 22.75 16.47 -23.55
N VAL A 144 21.90 17.24 -24.23
CA VAL A 144 20.70 16.73 -24.91
C VAL A 144 20.97 16.61 -26.40
N CYS A 145 21.10 15.37 -26.89
CA CYS A 145 21.38 15.07 -28.29
C CYS A 145 20.20 14.33 -28.94
N SER A 146 19.80 14.74 -30.15
CA SER A 146 18.73 14.10 -30.94
C SER A 146 19.21 13.58 -32.29
N TRP A 147 20.52 13.47 -32.48
CA TRP A 147 21.18 13.03 -33.70
C TRP A 147 21.57 11.54 -33.58
N LEU A 148 21.53 10.80 -34.69
CA LEU A 148 21.67 9.34 -34.74
C LEU A 148 22.49 8.86 -35.95
N GLU A 149 23.27 9.74 -36.57
CA GLU A 149 24.09 9.49 -37.73
C GLU A 149 25.34 8.63 -37.43
N ARG A 150 25.88 7.89 -38.41
CA ARG A 150 26.95 6.88 -38.18
C ARG A 150 28.19 7.39 -37.43
N ASN A 151 28.60 8.63 -37.66
CA ASN A 151 29.76 9.20 -36.96
C ASN A 151 29.40 9.59 -35.52
N VAL A 152 28.23 10.21 -35.32
CA VAL A 152 27.64 10.48 -33.99
C VAL A 152 27.48 9.20 -33.17
N GLN A 153 27.04 8.10 -33.80
CA GLN A 153 26.95 6.78 -33.19
C GLN A 153 28.30 6.26 -32.67
N SER A 154 29.43 6.60 -33.31
CA SER A 154 30.74 6.18 -32.80
C SER A 154 31.17 7.02 -31.61
N LEU A 155 31.12 8.35 -31.74
CA LEU A 155 31.45 9.27 -30.65
C LEU A 155 30.67 8.93 -29.36
N LEU A 156 29.37 8.63 -29.48
CA LEU A 156 28.54 8.20 -28.35
C LEU A 156 28.92 6.82 -27.79
N ARG A 157 29.32 5.86 -28.64
CA ARG A 157 29.84 4.55 -28.19
C ARG A 157 31.13 4.68 -27.40
N ASP A 158 32.04 5.52 -27.88
CA ASP A 158 33.34 5.71 -27.26
C ASP A 158 33.19 6.46 -25.92
N PHE A 159 32.30 7.45 -25.86
CA PHE A 159 31.92 8.18 -24.63
C PHE A 159 31.21 7.31 -23.58
N CYS A 160 30.56 6.19 -23.97
CA CYS A 160 29.92 5.25 -23.03
C CYS A 160 30.91 4.54 -22.07
N ALA A 161 32.21 4.57 -22.35
CA ALA A 161 33.24 4.01 -21.48
C ALA A 161 33.44 4.88 -20.22
N THR A 162 33.50 6.21 -20.39
CA THR A 162 33.82 7.18 -19.33
C THR A 162 32.61 7.89 -18.74
N ASN A 163 31.48 7.91 -19.44
CA ASN A 163 30.31 8.72 -19.06
C ASN A 163 28.95 7.99 -19.23
N PRO A 164 27.91 8.38 -18.48
CA PRO A 164 26.55 7.89 -18.64
C PRO A 164 25.87 8.45 -19.90
N VAL A 165 25.52 7.56 -20.83
CA VAL A 165 24.74 7.86 -22.04
C VAL A 165 23.42 7.10 -21.96
N ILE A 166 22.34 7.85 -21.79
CA ILE A 166 21.00 7.34 -21.42
C ILE A 166 20.09 7.40 -22.64
N HIS A 167 19.60 6.24 -23.09
CA HIS A 167 18.46 6.16 -23.99
C HIS A 167 17.19 6.57 -23.24
N VAL A 168 16.53 7.65 -23.66
CA VAL A 168 15.20 8.05 -23.18
C VAL A 168 14.15 7.61 -24.19
N SER A 169 13.32 6.65 -23.80
CA SER A 169 12.14 6.21 -24.57
C SER A 169 10.83 6.64 -23.90
N ARG A 170 9.72 6.60 -24.65
CA ARG A 170 8.37 6.96 -24.20
C ARG A 170 7.34 6.15 -25.00
N ASP A 171 6.11 6.10 -24.51
CA ASP A 171 4.98 5.42 -25.17
C ASP A 171 4.78 5.90 -26.62
N ILE A 172 4.46 4.97 -27.52
CA ILE A 172 4.38 5.21 -28.97
C ILE A 172 3.31 6.26 -29.30
N THR A 173 2.14 6.18 -28.66
CA THR A 173 1.04 7.16 -28.80
C THR A 173 1.47 8.58 -28.42
N ALA A 174 2.19 8.76 -27.31
CA ALA A 174 2.66 10.07 -26.86
C ALA A 174 3.79 10.64 -27.75
N ILE A 175 4.55 9.78 -28.44
CA ILE A 175 5.47 10.18 -29.51
C ILE A 175 4.68 10.57 -30.77
N GLN A 176 3.65 9.80 -31.12
CA GLN A 176 2.78 10.04 -32.28
C GLN A 176 2.04 11.39 -32.19
N GLU A 177 1.42 11.68 -31.05
CA GLU A 177 0.78 12.96 -30.73
C GLU A 177 1.75 14.14 -30.88
N HIS A 178 2.95 14.02 -30.32
CA HIS A 178 3.96 15.07 -30.36
C HIS A 178 4.53 15.31 -31.76
N LEU A 179 4.71 14.24 -32.56
CA LEU A 179 5.20 14.32 -33.94
C LEU A 179 4.09 14.56 -34.97
N LYS A 180 2.82 14.55 -34.55
CA LYS A 180 1.60 14.70 -35.40
C LYS A 180 1.52 13.69 -36.54
N ILE A 181 1.97 12.45 -36.30
CA ILE A 181 1.92 11.37 -37.30
C ILE A 181 0.55 10.68 -37.23
N GLN A 182 -0.14 10.52 -38.36
CA GLN A 182 -1.47 9.89 -38.39
C GLN A 182 -1.43 8.35 -38.33
N ASP A 183 -0.25 7.74 -38.55
CA ASP A 183 -0.07 6.30 -38.70
C ASP A 183 0.75 5.71 -37.54
N GLU A 184 0.11 4.91 -36.70
CA GLU A 184 0.72 4.24 -35.56
C GLU A 184 1.75 3.18 -36.00
N SER A 185 1.48 2.43 -37.08
CA SER A 185 2.36 1.37 -37.58
C SER A 185 3.71 1.90 -38.09
N LYS A 186 3.68 3.04 -38.79
CA LYS A 186 4.89 3.76 -39.22
C LYS A 186 5.63 4.34 -38.02
N THR A 187 4.92 4.83 -37.00
CA THR A 187 5.52 5.35 -35.77
C THR A 187 6.21 4.23 -34.97
N ALA A 188 5.54 3.09 -34.77
CA ALA A 188 6.11 1.91 -34.11
C ALA A 188 7.35 1.37 -34.84
N SER A 189 7.29 1.26 -36.18
CA SER A 189 8.42 0.84 -37.01
C SER A 189 9.62 1.77 -36.85
N LEU A 190 9.39 3.09 -36.90
CA LEU A 190 10.44 4.10 -36.69
C LEU A 190 11.03 4.04 -35.27
N VAL A 191 10.19 3.84 -34.25
CA VAL A 191 10.63 3.70 -32.86
C VAL A 191 11.51 2.47 -32.69
N ASN A 192 11.10 1.30 -33.19
CA ASN A 192 11.84 0.04 -33.07
C ASN A 192 13.18 0.08 -33.81
N ALA A 193 13.19 0.56 -35.07
CA ALA A 193 14.42 0.72 -35.85
C ALA A 193 15.40 1.71 -35.20
N SER A 194 14.88 2.83 -34.68
CA SER A 194 15.69 3.80 -33.93
C SER A 194 16.24 3.20 -32.64
N ALA A 195 15.41 2.45 -31.88
CA ALA A 195 15.80 1.86 -30.61
C ALA A 195 16.95 0.85 -30.75
N ALA A 196 16.99 0.07 -31.85
CA ALA A 196 18.11 -0.83 -32.15
C ALA A 196 19.43 -0.05 -32.29
N ILE A 197 19.43 1.05 -33.05
CA ILE A 197 20.60 1.92 -33.25
C ILE A 197 20.99 2.63 -31.94
N ILE A 198 20.01 3.20 -31.23
CA ILE A 198 20.25 3.91 -29.97
C ILE A 198 20.85 2.97 -28.92
N ARG A 199 20.44 1.69 -28.88
CA ARG A 199 20.94 0.70 -27.93
C ARG A 199 22.45 0.45 -28.09
N THR A 200 22.98 0.41 -29.31
CA THR A 200 24.43 0.25 -29.50
C THR A 200 25.21 1.48 -29.01
N CYS A 201 24.58 2.65 -28.98
CA CYS A 201 25.19 3.96 -28.69
C CYS A 201 24.83 4.53 -27.30
N SER A 202 24.40 3.67 -26.37
CA SER A 202 24.11 4.05 -24.98
C SER A 202 24.58 2.96 -24.01
N ASN A 203 24.75 3.31 -22.73
CA ASN A 203 25.05 2.36 -21.65
C ASN A 203 23.91 2.22 -20.63
N PHE A 204 22.88 3.08 -20.68
CA PHE A 204 21.64 2.92 -19.91
C PHE A 204 20.37 3.17 -20.74
N HIS A 205 19.22 2.81 -20.19
CA HIS A 205 17.89 3.02 -20.77
C HIS A 205 16.89 3.45 -19.68
N PHE A 206 16.24 4.60 -19.87
CA PHE A 206 15.18 5.14 -19.03
C PHE A 206 13.87 5.21 -19.82
N PHE A 207 12.78 4.68 -19.25
CA PHE A 207 11.43 4.83 -19.81
C PHE A 207 10.71 6.00 -19.14
N ASN A 208 10.48 7.06 -19.92
CA ASN A 208 9.73 8.23 -19.48
C ASN A 208 8.22 7.98 -19.58
N VAL A 209 7.65 7.39 -18.53
CA VAL A 209 6.22 7.08 -18.40
C VAL A 209 5.36 8.31 -18.71
N THR A 210 4.44 8.16 -19.68
CA THR A 210 3.42 9.16 -19.97
C THR A 210 2.35 9.15 -18.88
N GLU A 211 2.16 10.29 -18.22
CA GLU A 211 0.94 10.51 -17.44
C GLU A 211 -0.17 10.94 -18.39
N LYS A 212 -1.16 10.06 -18.57
CA LYS A 212 -2.49 10.49 -19.01
C LYS A 212 -3.05 11.40 -17.91
N PRO A 213 -3.71 12.54 -18.24
CA PRO A 213 -4.62 13.14 -17.26
C PRO A 213 -5.66 12.07 -16.87
N ALA A 214 -6.10 12.09 -15.62
CA ALA A 214 -6.95 11.02 -15.08
C ALA A 214 -8.36 11.05 -15.69
N ALA A 215 -8.49 10.46 -16.88
CA ALA A 215 -9.70 9.74 -17.22
C ALA A 215 -9.86 8.63 -16.18
N TYR A 216 -10.76 8.85 -15.22
CA TYR A 216 -11.20 7.82 -14.30
C TYR A 216 -11.67 6.62 -15.11
N SER A 217 -11.34 5.41 -14.64
CA SER A 217 -11.72 4.17 -15.32
C SER A 217 -13.25 4.07 -15.38
N THR A 218 -13.83 4.33 -16.55
CA THR A 218 -15.26 4.19 -16.82
C THR A 218 -15.63 2.71 -16.87
N VAL A 219 -15.75 2.10 -15.69
CA VAL A 219 -16.20 0.71 -15.49
C VAL A 219 -17.62 0.75 -14.93
N GLY A 220 -18.60 0.80 -15.84
CA GLY A 220 -20.03 0.82 -15.51
C GLY A 220 -20.51 2.19 -15.04
N SER A 221 -21.41 2.81 -15.81
CA SER A 221 -22.29 3.83 -15.26
C SER A 221 -23.39 3.17 -14.42
N ASP A 222 -23.89 3.95 -13.46
CA ASP A 222 -25.24 3.93 -12.85
C ASP A 222 -25.21 3.80 -11.31
N GLN A 223 -24.66 4.82 -10.66
CA GLN A 223 -25.01 5.22 -9.30
C GLN A 223 -25.17 6.75 -9.21
N GLU A 224 -25.99 7.19 -8.26
CA GLU A 224 -26.61 8.52 -8.25
C GLU A 224 -25.72 9.63 -7.66
N ALA A 225 -26.12 10.89 -7.87
CA ALA A 225 -25.32 12.06 -7.58
C ALA A 225 -25.19 12.37 -6.07
N GLY A 226 -24.16 11.81 -5.43
CA GLY A 226 -23.55 12.36 -4.21
C GLY A 226 -22.46 13.39 -4.53
N ASP A 227 -22.39 14.49 -3.78
CA ASP A 227 -21.46 15.60 -4.04
C ASP A 227 -20.00 15.26 -3.65
N ASP A 228 -19.26 14.61 -4.56
CA ASP A 228 -17.82 14.32 -4.40
C ASP A 228 -16.94 15.56 -4.66
N SER A 229 -17.20 16.63 -3.91
CA SER A 229 -16.46 17.89 -3.95
C SER A 229 -15.08 17.83 -3.26
N PHE A 230 -14.68 16.68 -2.72
CA PHE A 230 -13.41 16.49 -1.98
C PHE A 230 -12.38 15.57 -2.66
N ALA A 231 -12.78 14.53 -3.42
CA ALA A 231 -11.81 13.81 -4.25
C ALA A 231 -11.41 14.62 -5.50
N THR A 232 -12.25 15.57 -5.91
CA THR A 232 -12.11 16.42 -7.10
C THR A 232 -11.09 17.57 -6.97
N LYS A 233 -10.09 17.48 -6.07
CA LYS A 233 -8.87 18.31 -6.10
C LYS A 233 -8.07 18.02 -7.39
N LEU A 234 -8.45 18.66 -8.50
CA LEU A 234 -7.81 18.59 -9.83
C LEU A 234 -6.28 18.60 -9.69
N SER A 235 -5.63 17.50 -10.10
CA SER A 235 -4.18 17.34 -9.98
C SER A 235 -3.45 18.33 -10.89
N ALA A 236 -3.12 19.50 -10.35
CA ALA A 236 -2.54 20.60 -11.09
C ALA A 236 -1.27 20.19 -11.87
N PRO A 237 -1.00 20.76 -13.07
CA PRO A 237 0.05 20.26 -13.99
C PRO A 237 1.49 20.22 -13.46
N TYR A 238 1.78 20.79 -12.29
CA TYR A 238 3.09 20.66 -11.64
C TYR A 238 3.27 19.35 -10.84
N LEU A 239 2.18 18.71 -10.39
CA LEU A 239 2.25 17.46 -9.62
C LEU A 239 2.68 16.26 -10.47
N THR A 240 2.33 16.28 -11.77
CA THR A 240 2.73 15.26 -12.75
C THR A 240 4.25 15.31 -12.98
N LEU A 241 4.80 16.52 -13.10
CA LEU A 241 6.25 16.76 -13.20
C LEU A 241 6.98 16.29 -11.93
N LYS A 242 6.41 16.48 -10.73
CA LYS A 242 7.01 16.01 -9.47
C LYS A 242 7.14 14.48 -9.38
N ARG A 243 6.27 13.71 -10.03
CA ARG A 243 6.43 12.24 -10.15
C ARG A 243 7.54 11.87 -11.15
N ALA A 244 7.64 12.58 -12.28
CA ALA A 244 8.74 12.41 -13.25
C ALA A 244 10.11 12.74 -12.62
N GLU A 245 10.18 13.86 -11.89
CA GLU A 245 11.34 14.32 -11.11
C GLU A 245 11.81 13.22 -10.14
N ARG A 246 10.91 12.67 -9.32
CA ARG A 246 11.24 11.58 -8.39
C ARG A 246 11.78 10.35 -9.12
N HIS A 247 11.09 9.85 -10.13
CA HIS A 247 11.49 8.63 -10.85
C HIS A 247 12.85 8.81 -11.54
N PHE A 248 13.05 9.93 -12.25
CA PHE A 248 14.28 10.16 -12.99
C PHE A 248 15.48 10.44 -12.07
N LEU A 249 15.31 11.21 -10.99
CA LEU A 249 16.40 11.45 -10.04
C LEU A 249 16.73 10.19 -9.22
N LYS A 250 15.74 9.32 -8.92
CA LYS A 250 16.00 7.98 -8.37
C LYS A 250 16.81 7.13 -9.35
N PHE A 251 16.46 7.10 -10.64
CA PHE A 251 17.26 6.42 -11.66
C PHE A 251 18.69 6.97 -11.77
N LEU A 252 18.86 8.30 -11.81
CA LEU A 252 20.20 8.91 -11.80
C LEU A 252 20.99 8.53 -10.53
N SER A 253 20.32 8.45 -9.37
CA SER A 253 20.94 8.05 -8.09
C SER A 253 21.39 6.59 -8.03
N LEU A 254 21.04 5.76 -9.02
CA LEU A 254 21.48 4.38 -9.18
C LEU A 254 22.60 4.22 -10.22
N ILE A 255 22.81 5.20 -11.11
CA ILE A 255 23.88 5.13 -12.14
C ILE A 255 25.09 6.01 -11.81
N MET A 256 24.89 7.13 -11.10
CA MET A 256 25.96 8.02 -10.65
C MET A 256 26.58 7.55 -9.33
N PRO A 257 27.81 7.96 -8.99
CA PRO A 257 28.37 7.79 -7.64
C PRO A 257 27.47 8.39 -6.53
N PRO A 258 27.60 7.93 -5.28
CA PRO A 258 27.06 8.63 -4.11
C PRO A 258 27.56 10.09 -4.07
N GLY A 259 26.72 11.01 -3.63
CA GLY A 259 27.04 12.45 -3.56
C GLY A 259 26.85 13.25 -4.86
N SER A 260 26.90 12.62 -6.05
CA SER A 260 26.70 13.29 -7.35
C SER A 260 25.34 13.97 -7.53
N ILE A 261 24.35 13.63 -6.69
CA ILE A 261 23.04 14.26 -6.66
C ILE A 261 22.82 14.80 -5.24
N PRO A 262 22.64 16.13 -5.07
CA PRO A 262 22.21 16.75 -3.83
C PRO A 262 21.07 16.00 -3.14
N PHE A 263 21.31 15.73 -1.87
CA PHE A 263 20.74 14.67 -1.03
C PHE A 263 19.20 14.49 -1.12
N ILE A 264 18.76 13.58 -1.98
CA ILE A 264 17.37 13.07 -2.00
C ILE A 264 17.24 11.87 -1.04
N GLU A 265 17.72 12.00 0.19
CA GLU A 265 17.32 11.06 1.23
C GLU A 265 15.82 11.22 1.50
N SER A 266 15.14 10.09 1.33
CA SER A 266 13.87 9.78 1.96
C SER A 266 14.08 9.83 3.47
N ALA A 267 13.48 10.81 4.14
CA ALA A 267 13.55 10.94 5.60
C ALA A 267 12.75 9.85 6.36
N PHE A 268 12.16 8.89 5.65
CA PHE A 268 11.45 7.75 6.23
C PHE A 268 12.46 6.73 6.79
N PRO A 269 12.41 6.35 8.08
CA PRO A 269 13.52 5.67 8.76
C PRO A 269 14.01 4.35 8.15
N LEU A 270 13.13 3.53 7.54
CA LEU A 270 13.57 2.29 6.91
C LEU A 270 14.21 2.52 5.53
N ALA A 271 14.18 3.74 4.98
CA ALA A 271 14.76 4.04 3.67
C ALA A 271 16.29 4.27 3.69
N THR A 272 16.87 4.51 4.86
CA THR A 272 18.33 4.59 5.07
C THR A 272 18.96 3.25 5.47
N LEU A 273 18.12 2.22 5.68
CA LEU A 273 18.52 0.84 5.98
C LEU A 273 18.48 -0.03 4.71
N PRO A 274 19.57 -0.74 4.37
CA PRO A 274 19.56 -1.81 3.37
C PRO A 274 18.56 -2.92 3.74
N ILE A 275 17.95 -3.55 2.74
CA ILE A 275 16.91 -4.58 2.95
C ILE A 275 17.53 -5.88 3.48
N GLU A 276 18.75 -6.17 3.05
CA GLU A 276 19.57 -7.29 3.51
C GLU A 276 20.09 -7.16 4.95
N GLU A 277 19.96 -5.97 5.57
CA GLU A 277 20.32 -5.72 6.98
C GLU A 277 19.11 -5.77 7.93
N ARG A 278 17.90 -5.96 7.39
CA ARG A 278 16.62 -6.02 8.11
C ARG A 278 16.09 -7.46 8.15
N GLU A 279 15.37 -7.80 9.22
CA GLU A 279 14.88 -9.17 9.43
C GLU A 279 13.47 -9.40 8.89
N PHE A 280 13.24 -10.61 8.37
CA PHE A 280 12.03 -11.14 7.75
C PHE A 280 11.47 -10.30 6.59
N THR A 281 12.33 -9.73 5.75
CA THR A 281 11.91 -8.88 4.62
C THR A 281 11.33 -9.68 3.44
N TYR A 282 10.41 -9.09 2.69
CA TYR A 282 9.66 -9.78 1.61
C TYR A 282 9.78 -9.11 0.24
N ALA A 283 9.73 -9.92 -0.82
CA ALA A 283 9.74 -9.47 -2.21
C ALA A 283 8.45 -9.88 -2.93
N ALA A 284 7.58 -8.92 -3.27
CA ALA A 284 6.36 -9.19 -4.03
C ALA A 284 6.73 -9.62 -5.46
N SER A 285 6.61 -10.92 -5.77
CA SER A 285 7.12 -11.53 -6.99
C SER A 285 6.02 -11.74 -8.02
N ILE A 286 6.21 -11.16 -9.21
CA ILE A 286 5.18 -11.10 -10.26
C ILE A 286 5.77 -11.25 -11.68
N PRO A 287 5.21 -12.13 -12.54
CA PRO A 287 5.62 -12.26 -13.93
C PRO A 287 5.38 -11.02 -14.79
N VAL A 288 6.29 -10.74 -15.73
CA VAL A 288 6.10 -9.71 -16.76
C VAL A 288 4.90 -10.03 -17.66
N SER A 289 4.59 -11.31 -17.92
CA SER A 289 3.37 -11.68 -18.65
C SER A 289 2.08 -11.20 -17.96
N ALA A 290 2.00 -11.25 -16.62
CA ALA A 290 0.87 -10.72 -15.86
C ALA A 290 0.83 -9.18 -15.95
N LEU A 291 1.96 -8.52 -15.70
CA LEU A 291 2.11 -7.04 -15.79
C LEU A 291 1.89 -6.45 -17.20
N LEU A 292 1.84 -7.30 -18.24
CA LEU A 292 1.50 -6.93 -19.62
C LEU A 292 0.06 -7.24 -20.00
N THR A 293 -0.69 -8.04 -19.22
CA THR A 293 -2.04 -8.52 -19.56
C THR A 293 -3.13 -8.11 -18.56
N GLN A 294 -2.78 -7.64 -17.36
CA GLN A 294 -3.71 -7.22 -16.32
C GLN A 294 -3.38 -5.80 -15.83
N GLU A 295 -4.40 -5.04 -15.42
CA GLU A 295 -4.22 -3.82 -14.62
C GLU A 295 -3.94 -4.21 -13.15
N VAL A 296 -2.69 -4.54 -12.85
CA VAL A 296 -2.23 -4.85 -11.50
C VAL A 296 -2.12 -3.56 -10.70
N ASP A 297 -2.87 -3.43 -9.58
CA ASP A 297 -2.67 -2.28 -8.68
C ASP A 297 -1.33 -2.40 -7.95
N ILE A 298 -0.52 -1.37 -8.09
CA ILE A 298 0.79 -1.26 -7.46
C ILE A 298 0.65 -1.13 -5.93
N GLU A 299 -0.51 -0.73 -5.39
CA GLU A 299 -0.77 -0.75 -3.93
C GLU A 299 -0.84 -2.18 -3.34
N ASP A 300 -1.27 -3.19 -4.11
CA ASP A 300 -1.19 -4.60 -3.69
C ASP A 300 0.28 -5.05 -3.62
N LEU A 301 1.09 -4.64 -4.60
CA LEU A 301 2.53 -4.93 -4.64
C LEU A 301 3.34 -4.22 -3.54
N GLU A 302 2.83 -3.11 -2.97
CA GLU A 302 3.48 -2.39 -1.87
C GLU A 302 3.08 -2.90 -0.48
N THR A 303 1.94 -3.57 -0.33
CA THR A 303 1.35 -3.82 1.00
C THR A 303 2.05 -4.96 1.73
N GLY A 304 2.82 -4.61 2.76
CA GLY A 304 3.63 -5.55 3.55
C GLY A 304 4.94 -5.99 2.89
N ALA A 305 5.18 -5.62 1.62
CA ALA A 305 6.41 -5.94 0.90
C ALA A 305 7.53 -4.92 1.16
N ASP A 306 8.78 -5.37 0.98
CA ASP A 306 9.98 -4.53 1.08
C ASP A 306 10.66 -4.27 -0.26
N ALA A 307 10.45 -5.15 -1.25
CA ALA A 307 10.90 -5.04 -2.62
C ALA A 307 9.84 -5.61 -3.59
N ILE A 308 9.96 -5.29 -4.88
CA ILE A 308 9.14 -5.91 -5.94
C ILE A 308 10.06 -6.72 -6.86
N GLU A 309 9.79 -8.01 -7.02
CA GLU A 309 10.49 -8.91 -7.94
C GLU A 309 9.73 -9.00 -9.26
N ILE A 310 10.32 -8.46 -10.32
CA ILE A 310 9.81 -8.54 -11.69
C ILE A 310 10.44 -9.78 -12.33
N VAL A 311 9.62 -10.81 -12.58
CA VAL A 311 10.08 -12.09 -13.14
C VAL A 311 9.93 -12.07 -14.66
N ILE A 312 11.05 -12.20 -15.38
CA ILE A 312 11.08 -12.42 -16.82
C ILE A 312 10.80 -13.90 -17.10
N ASP A 313 9.52 -14.26 -17.10
CA ASP A 313 8.99 -15.60 -17.31
C ASP A 313 9.11 -16.07 -18.77
N GLN A 314 9.07 -15.12 -19.72
CA GLN A 314 9.11 -15.39 -21.16
C GLN A 314 10.28 -14.65 -21.83
N LEU A 315 11.35 -15.39 -22.18
CA LEU A 315 12.52 -14.85 -22.88
C LEU A 315 12.15 -14.26 -24.25
N ARG A 316 11.37 -15.00 -25.05
CA ARG A 316 11.06 -14.68 -26.46
C ARG A 316 9.85 -13.73 -26.63
N GLY A 317 9.06 -13.50 -25.59
CA GLY A 317 7.85 -12.66 -25.63
C GLY A 317 6.58 -13.40 -26.09
N ASN A 318 5.47 -12.67 -26.19
CA ASN A 318 4.15 -13.23 -26.49
C ASN A 318 3.85 -13.20 -28.02
N PRO A 319 3.63 -14.36 -28.68
CA PRO A 319 3.44 -14.44 -30.13
C PRO A 319 2.10 -13.87 -30.64
N LYS A 320 1.22 -13.36 -29.76
CA LYS A 320 -0.07 -12.74 -30.15
C LYS A 320 0.05 -11.28 -30.61
N VAL A 321 1.22 -10.64 -30.53
CA VAL A 321 1.46 -9.36 -31.19
C VAL A 321 1.80 -9.64 -32.66
N ASN A 322 1.13 -8.99 -33.61
CA ASN A 322 1.36 -9.16 -35.05
C ASN A 322 2.74 -8.61 -35.47
N VAL A 323 3.78 -9.42 -35.26
CA VAL A 323 5.16 -9.16 -35.63
C VAL A 323 5.55 -10.16 -36.72
N SER A 324 6.08 -9.68 -37.84
CA SER A 324 6.47 -10.56 -38.95
C SER A 324 7.59 -11.52 -38.50
N PRO A 325 7.67 -12.77 -39.01
CA PRO A 325 8.72 -13.71 -38.61
C PRO A 325 10.16 -13.22 -38.82
N SER A 326 10.37 -12.24 -39.71
CA SER A 326 11.63 -11.53 -39.89
C SER A 326 12.08 -10.69 -38.69
N ASP A 327 11.13 -10.17 -37.92
CA ASP A 327 11.35 -9.11 -36.93
C ASP A 327 11.42 -9.68 -35.49
N ALA A 328 11.16 -10.99 -35.35
CA ALA A 328 11.23 -11.73 -34.10
C ALA A 328 12.65 -12.21 -33.74
N LEU A 329 13.55 -12.34 -34.73
CA LEU A 329 14.91 -12.85 -34.52
C LEU A 329 15.82 -11.83 -33.82
N PRO A 330 16.64 -12.24 -32.83
CA PRO A 330 17.65 -11.37 -32.26
C PRO A 330 18.76 -11.06 -33.27
N LEU A 331 19.04 -9.77 -33.49
CA LEU A 331 20.22 -9.33 -34.24
C LEU A 331 21.48 -9.79 -33.48
N LYS A 332 22.16 -10.82 -34.01
CA LYS A 332 23.33 -11.45 -33.36
C LYS A 332 24.36 -10.39 -32.93
N GLY A 333 24.54 -10.24 -31.61
CA GLY A 333 25.48 -9.30 -30.99
C GLY A 333 24.93 -7.92 -30.62
N VAL A 334 23.64 -7.64 -30.81
CA VAL A 334 23.02 -6.31 -30.53
C VAL A 334 22.24 -6.28 -29.21
N GLY A 335 21.97 -7.44 -28.60
CA GLY A 335 21.21 -7.58 -27.37
C GLY A 335 19.79 -8.14 -27.59
N PRO A 336 18.92 -8.09 -26.56
CA PRO A 336 17.56 -8.61 -26.65
C PRO A 336 16.73 -7.76 -27.63
N ASN A 337 15.71 -8.39 -28.25
CA ASN A 337 14.86 -7.76 -29.25
C ASN A 337 14.38 -6.35 -28.79
N PRO A 338 14.61 -5.27 -29.58
CA PRO A 338 14.29 -3.90 -29.18
C PRO A 338 12.85 -3.68 -28.70
N ALA A 339 11.87 -4.38 -29.29
CA ALA A 339 10.48 -4.31 -28.85
C ALA A 339 10.29 -4.88 -27.45
N ARG A 340 10.78 -6.11 -27.21
CA ARG A 340 10.74 -6.79 -25.90
C ARG A 340 11.53 -6.03 -24.83
N ALA A 341 12.67 -5.45 -25.19
CA ALA A 341 13.44 -4.57 -24.32
C ALA A 341 12.66 -3.29 -23.94
N GLY A 342 11.87 -2.75 -24.87
CA GLY A 342 10.95 -1.62 -24.66
C GLY A 342 9.77 -1.95 -23.76
N GLU A 343 9.12 -3.11 -23.95
CA GLU A 343 8.06 -3.62 -23.07
C GLU A 343 8.52 -3.70 -21.61
N ILE A 344 9.66 -4.35 -21.37
CA ILE A 344 10.24 -4.54 -20.04
C ILE A 344 10.63 -3.18 -19.43
N ALA A 345 11.17 -2.25 -20.24
CA ALA A 345 11.47 -0.90 -19.79
C ALA A 345 10.20 -0.12 -19.39
N ARG A 346 9.09 -0.27 -20.13
CA ARG A 346 7.78 0.33 -19.81
C ARG A 346 7.23 -0.21 -18.50
N VAL A 347 7.24 -1.54 -18.31
CA VAL A 347 6.74 -2.19 -17.08
C VAL A 347 7.54 -1.73 -15.87
N LEU A 348 8.88 -1.79 -15.92
CA LEU A 348 9.75 -1.36 -14.83
C LEU A 348 9.61 0.15 -14.55
N GLY A 349 9.47 0.97 -15.59
CA GLY A 349 9.23 2.41 -15.48
C GLY A 349 7.87 2.73 -14.82
N ASN A 350 6.80 2.02 -15.17
CA ASN A 350 5.47 2.18 -14.58
C ASN A 350 5.46 1.85 -13.09
N ILE A 351 6.15 0.78 -12.68
CA ILE A 351 6.31 0.41 -11.27
C ILE A 351 7.08 1.53 -10.54
N ARG A 352 8.29 1.89 -10.99
CA ARG A 352 9.11 2.96 -10.37
C ARG A 352 8.49 4.35 -10.37
N ARG A 353 7.53 4.64 -11.25
CA ARG A 353 6.79 5.91 -11.27
C ARG A 353 5.82 6.03 -10.10
N ASN A 354 5.39 4.91 -9.52
CA ASN A 354 4.34 4.87 -8.49
C ASN A 354 4.84 4.36 -7.13
N THR A 355 5.78 3.40 -7.09
CA THR A 355 6.35 2.89 -5.82
C THR A 355 7.63 3.62 -5.38
N VAL A 356 7.97 3.46 -4.09
CA VAL A 356 9.31 3.75 -3.53
C VAL A 356 10.13 2.48 -3.23
N LEU A 357 9.56 1.29 -3.39
CA LEU A 357 10.26 0.02 -3.17
C LEU A 357 11.32 -0.23 -4.26
N PRO A 358 12.49 -0.80 -3.92
CA PRO A 358 13.49 -1.21 -4.90
C PRO A 358 13.04 -2.44 -5.69
N ILE A 359 13.58 -2.58 -6.90
CA ILE A 359 13.21 -3.64 -7.83
C ILE A 359 14.29 -4.72 -7.91
N ILE A 360 13.85 -5.98 -7.80
CA ILE A 360 14.63 -7.17 -8.15
C ILE A 360 14.25 -7.54 -9.57
N PHE A 361 15.23 -7.59 -10.47
CA PHE A 361 15.08 -8.02 -11.85
C PHE A 361 15.47 -9.49 -11.94
N HIS A 362 14.47 -10.38 -11.93
CA HIS A 362 14.70 -11.82 -11.97
C HIS A 362 14.52 -12.35 -13.40
N VAL A 363 15.55 -13.00 -13.95
CA VAL A 363 15.47 -13.71 -15.23
C VAL A 363 15.56 -15.21 -14.97
N ILE A 364 14.61 -15.98 -15.50
CA ILE A 364 14.64 -17.44 -15.43
C ILE A 364 15.53 -17.97 -16.58
N LEU A 365 16.48 -18.85 -16.24
CA LEU A 365 17.25 -19.64 -17.22
C LEU A 365 16.53 -20.98 -17.43
N PRO A 366 16.03 -21.30 -18.65
CA PRO A 366 15.35 -22.56 -18.91
C PRO A 366 16.25 -23.78 -18.70
N ASP A 367 15.66 -24.89 -18.24
CA ASP A 367 16.39 -26.14 -18.11
C ASP A 367 16.79 -26.70 -19.49
N GLY A 368 18.01 -27.21 -19.59
CA GLY A 368 18.62 -27.63 -20.85
C GLY A 368 19.24 -26.48 -21.68
N ALA A 369 19.17 -25.21 -21.24
CA ALA A 369 19.89 -24.12 -21.89
C ALA A 369 21.41 -24.35 -21.84
N ASN A 370 22.06 -24.32 -23.02
CA ASN A 370 23.48 -24.63 -23.18
C ASN A 370 24.13 -23.70 -24.24
N ASP A 371 25.44 -23.82 -24.44
CA ASP A 371 26.21 -22.97 -25.36
C ASP A 371 25.80 -23.06 -26.85
N SER A 372 25.04 -24.11 -27.22
CA SER A 372 24.48 -24.28 -28.57
C SER A 372 23.04 -23.76 -28.73
N ASN A 373 22.36 -23.36 -27.65
CA ASN A 373 20.99 -22.87 -27.68
C ASN A 373 20.91 -21.33 -27.65
N GLU A 374 20.09 -20.75 -28.53
CA GLU A 374 19.76 -19.32 -28.55
C GLU A 374 19.18 -18.81 -27.22
N ASP A 375 18.48 -19.65 -26.46
CA ASP A 375 17.88 -19.25 -25.17
C ASP A 375 18.93 -18.81 -24.13
N LEU A 376 20.14 -19.38 -24.16
CA LEU A 376 21.24 -18.91 -23.30
C LEU A 376 21.73 -17.52 -23.73
N GLY A 377 21.75 -17.25 -25.03
CA GLY A 377 22.03 -15.91 -25.56
C GLY A 377 21.00 -14.89 -25.08
N LEU A 378 19.71 -15.21 -25.26
CA LEU A 378 18.59 -14.37 -24.81
C LEU A 378 18.62 -14.14 -23.29
N TYR A 379 18.93 -15.15 -22.49
CA TYR A 379 19.10 -15.03 -21.05
C TYR A 379 20.18 -13.98 -20.69
N LEU A 380 21.39 -14.12 -21.24
CA LEU A 380 22.52 -13.23 -20.97
C LEU A 380 22.21 -11.78 -21.39
N ASP A 381 21.52 -11.63 -22.52
CA ASP A 381 21.08 -10.35 -23.08
C ASP A 381 19.99 -9.66 -22.22
N LEU A 382 19.09 -10.43 -21.61
CA LEU A 382 18.07 -9.93 -20.69
C LEU A 382 18.66 -9.57 -19.31
N VAL A 383 19.59 -10.37 -18.78
CA VAL A 383 20.34 -10.02 -17.56
C VAL A 383 21.15 -8.73 -17.77
N ALA A 384 21.81 -8.58 -18.93
CA ALA A 384 22.47 -7.32 -19.32
C ALA A 384 21.49 -6.14 -19.42
N HIS A 385 20.24 -6.37 -19.82
CA HIS A 385 19.20 -5.35 -19.85
C HIS A 385 18.73 -4.93 -18.44
N GLY A 386 18.72 -5.82 -17.45
CA GLY A 386 18.42 -5.49 -16.05
C GLY A 386 19.38 -4.43 -15.47
N PHE A 387 20.69 -4.62 -15.67
CA PHE A 387 21.71 -3.62 -15.32
C PHE A 387 21.54 -2.30 -16.11
N ARG A 388 21.13 -2.39 -17.38
CA ARG A 388 20.92 -1.23 -18.26
C ARG A 388 19.70 -0.38 -17.88
N LEU A 389 18.68 -1.00 -17.28
CA LEU A 389 17.55 -0.33 -16.62
C LEU A 389 17.90 0.14 -15.19
N ALA A 390 19.14 -0.10 -14.74
CA ALA A 390 19.64 0.18 -13.41
C ALA A 390 18.74 -0.37 -12.30
N ALA A 391 18.28 -1.63 -12.42
CA ALA A 391 17.55 -2.32 -11.35
C ALA A 391 18.38 -2.37 -10.05
N GLU A 392 17.77 -2.21 -8.88
CA GLU A 392 18.52 -2.26 -7.61
C GLU A 392 19.17 -3.62 -7.37
N PHE A 393 18.47 -4.70 -7.72
CA PHE A 393 18.99 -6.06 -7.70
C PHE A 393 18.78 -6.74 -9.05
N VAL A 394 19.72 -7.59 -9.48
CA VAL A 394 19.62 -8.43 -10.68
C VAL A 394 20.02 -9.86 -10.33
N THR A 395 19.23 -10.85 -10.72
CA THR A 395 19.58 -12.27 -10.48
C THR A 395 20.50 -12.80 -11.57
N VAL A 396 21.56 -13.53 -11.19
CA VAL A 396 22.44 -14.24 -12.11
C VAL A 396 22.47 -15.72 -11.74
N ASP A 397 22.14 -16.61 -12.68
CA ASP A 397 22.08 -18.05 -12.45
C ASP A 397 23.48 -18.66 -12.27
N LEU A 398 23.69 -19.39 -11.18
CA LEU A 398 24.97 -20.00 -10.82
C LEU A 398 25.31 -21.25 -11.65
N ARG A 399 24.44 -21.70 -12.56
CA ARG A 399 24.77 -22.71 -13.59
C ARG A 399 25.70 -22.16 -14.68
N LEU A 400 25.78 -20.85 -14.84
CA LEU A 400 26.76 -20.21 -15.74
C LEU A 400 28.20 -20.48 -15.30
N ASP A 401 29.13 -20.45 -16.25
CA ASP A 401 30.57 -20.49 -15.98
C ASP A 401 31.09 -19.25 -15.25
N ASN A 402 32.32 -19.34 -14.73
CA ASN A 402 32.95 -18.26 -13.97
C ASN A 402 33.17 -16.98 -14.80
N ALA A 403 33.50 -17.09 -16.09
CA ALA A 403 33.82 -15.94 -16.93
C ALA A 403 32.57 -15.09 -17.23
N ARG A 404 31.44 -15.73 -17.48
CA ARG A 404 30.14 -15.06 -17.64
C ARG A 404 29.69 -14.34 -16.36
N ILE A 405 29.81 -14.99 -15.20
CA ILE A 405 29.47 -14.37 -13.90
C ILE A 405 30.39 -13.18 -13.61
N SER A 406 31.72 -13.35 -13.72
CA SER A 406 32.69 -12.26 -13.53
C SER A 406 32.48 -11.08 -14.50
N ARG A 407 32.04 -11.33 -15.73
CA ARG A 407 31.66 -10.28 -16.69
C ARG A 407 30.45 -9.46 -16.23
N PHE A 408 29.45 -10.08 -15.62
CA PHE A 408 28.33 -9.34 -15.01
C PHE A 408 28.79 -8.59 -13.77
N VAL A 409 29.63 -9.18 -12.91
CA VAL A 409 30.16 -8.52 -11.72
C VAL A 409 31.01 -7.29 -12.08
N ALA A 410 31.79 -7.33 -13.16
CA ALA A 410 32.50 -6.17 -13.68
C ALA A 410 31.57 -5.06 -14.22
N THR A 411 30.40 -5.42 -14.77
CA THR A 411 29.48 -4.47 -15.40
C THR A 411 28.30 -4.02 -14.51
N LYS A 412 28.09 -4.63 -13.33
CA LYS A 412 26.94 -4.34 -12.43
C LYS A 412 26.82 -2.89 -11.97
N ARG A 413 27.95 -2.17 -11.93
CA ARG A 413 28.09 -0.80 -11.40
C ARG A 413 27.57 -0.72 -9.96
N ARG A 414 26.41 -0.09 -9.72
CA ARG A 414 25.78 0.00 -8.38
C ARG A 414 24.60 -0.95 -8.17
N SER A 415 24.22 -1.71 -9.19
CA SER A 415 23.21 -2.77 -9.11
C SER A 415 23.79 -3.95 -8.34
N LYS A 416 23.03 -4.54 -7.40
CA LYS A 416 23.48 -5.69 -6.62
C LYS A 416 23.15 -7.00 -7.34
N ILE A 417 24.09 -7.93 -7.37
CA ILE A 417 23.89 -9.26 -7.96
C ILE A 417 23.43 -10.24 -6.89
N ILE A 418 22.30 -10.90 -7.15
CA ILE A 418 21.84 -12.08 -6.42
C ILE A 418 22.29 -13.31 -7.21
N GLY A 419 23.27 -14.05 -6.69
CA GLY A 419 23.69 -15.33 -7.27
C GLY A 419 22.62 -16.39 -6.99
N ASN A 420 21.84 -16.77 -8.00
CA ASN A 420 20.68 -17.66 -7.86
C ASN A 420 21.02 -19.10 -8.25
N ALA A 421 20.68 -20.06 -7.40
CA ALA A 421 20.61 -21.48 -7.77
C ALA A 421 19.33 -22.11 -7.23
N GLU A 422 18.50 -22.61 -8.14
CA GLU A 422 17.40 -23.52 -7.83
C GLU A 422 17.79 -24.95 -8.20
N SER A 423 17.14 -25.93 -7.58
CA SER A 423 17.31 -27.36 -7.85
C SER A 423 16.00 -27.98 -8.32
N ALA A 424 16.09 -29.03 -9.14
CA ALA A 424 14.98 -29.95 -9.36
C ALA A 424 14.55 -30.66 -8.06
N LEU A 425 13.38 -31.30 -8.09
CA LEU A 425 12.75 -31.96 -6.95
C LEU A 425 13.60 -33.14 -6.40
N ASP A 426 14.21 -33.92 -7.30
CA ASP A 426 15.21 -34.97 -7.00
C ASP A 426 16.60 -34.38 -6.70
N GLY A 427 16.60 -33.26 -5.97
CA GLY A 427 17.76 -32.41 -5.74
C GLY A 427 18.73 -32.94 -4.67
N ALA A 428 19.91 -32.32 -4.61
CA ALA A 428 20.84 -32.57 -3.51
C ALA A 428 20.24 -32.06 -2.18
N PRO A 429 20.22 -32.85 -1.09
CA PRO A 429 19.69 -32.43 0.21
C PRO A 429 20.53 -31.29 0.80
N TRP A 430 19.99 -30.53 1.77
CA TRP A 430 20.68 -29.34 2.30
C TRP A 430 22.00 -29.65 3.03
N ALA A 431 22.17 -30.88 3.51
CA ALA A 431 23.42 -31.37 4.08
C ALA A 431 24.52 -31.60 3.02
N SER A 432 24.22 -31.53 1.73
CA SER A 432 25.20 -31.73 0.65
C SER A 432 26.22 -30.57 0.58
N PRO A 433 27.54 -30.86 0.54
CA PRO A 433 28.58 -29.84 0.33
C PRO A 433 28.40 -28.99 -0.94
N LEU A 434 27.61 -29.48 -1.92
CA LEU A 434 27.25 -28.74 -3.13
C LEU A 434 26.66 -27.35 -2.83
N TRP A 435 25.85 -27.21 -1.78
CA TRP A 435 25.21 -25.93 -1.43
C TRP A 435 26.21 -24.94 -0.84
N ALA A 436 27.11 -25.40 0.03
CA ALA A 436 28.20 -24.59 0.57
C ALA A 436 29.16 -24.15 -0.55
N SER A 437 29.54 -25.06 -1.46
CA SER A 437 30.40 -24.75 -2.60
C SER A 437 29.75 -23.76 -3.59
N LYS A 438 28.43 -23.87 -3.85
CA LYS A 438 27.68 -22.88 -4.65
C LYS A 438 27.71 -21.49 -4.00
N PHE A 439 27.56 -21.41 -2.67
CA PHE A 439 27.60 -20.16 -1.92
C PHE A 439 28.99 -19.52 -1.91
N GLU A 440 30.02 -20.30 -1.57
CA GLU A 440 31.43 -19.88 -1.60
C GLU A 440 31.81 -19.37 -2.98
N ARG A 441 31.52 -20.14 -4.04
CA ARG A 441 31.77 -19.74 -5.43
C ARG A 441 31.08 -18.42 -5.79
N ALA A 442 29.80 -18.25 -5.43
CA ALA A 442 29.08 -17.01 -5.69
C ALA A 442 29.75 -15.80 -4.99
N LYS A 443 30.26 -15.98 -3.77
CA LYS A 443 30.98 -14.95 -3.03
C LYS A 443 32.37 -14.65 -3.59
N THR A 444 33.16 -15.68 -3.90
CA THR A 444 34.48 -15.53 -4.53
C THR A 444 34.41 -14.88 -5.91
N LEU A 445 33.31 -15.05 -6.65
CA LEU A 445 33.07 -14.35 -7.92
C LEU A 445 32.53 -12.92 -7.76
N GLY A 446 32.14 -12.48 -6.55
CA GLY A 446 31.71 -11.10 -6.27
C GLY A 446 30.20 -10.83 -6.34
N CYS A 447 29.36 -11.85 -6.14
CA CYS A 447 27.91 -11.67 -5.96
C CYS A 447 27.60 -11.04 -4.58
N ASP A 448 26.72 -10.04 -4.55
CA ASP A 448 26.40 -9.26 -3.35
C ASP A 448 25.48 -10.04 -2.39
N LEU A 449 24.58 -10.87 -2.94
CA LEU A 449 23.74 -11.82 -2.21
C LEU A 449 23.78 -13.20 -2.87
N VAL A 450 23.35 -14.24 -2.16
CA VAL A 450 23.14 -15.59 -2.72
C VAL A 450 21.72 -16.05 -2.43
N ARG A 451 21.03 -16.59 -3.44
CA ARG A 451 19.70 -17.24 -3.32
C ARG A 451 19.84 -18.71 -3.68
N LEU A 452 19.52 -19.57 -2.72
CA LEU A 452 19.55 -21.03 -2.86
C LEU A 452 18.14 -21.58 -2.57
N VAL A 453 17.58 -22.36 -3.49
CA VAL A 453 16.20 -22.88 -3.40
C VAL A 453 16.15 -24.34 -3.87
N ARG A 454 15.33 -25.16 -3.21
CA ARG A 454 14.89 -26.49 -3.71
C ARG A 454 13.42 -26.71 -3.37
N PRO A 455 12.66 -27.52 -4.12
CA PRO A 455 11.34 -27.94 -3.68
C PRO A 455 11.38 -28.71 -2.35
N ALA A 456 10.32 -28.57 -1.55
CA ALA A 456 10.05 -29.48 -0.42
C ALA A 456 9.13 -30.63 -0.84
N SER A 457 9.57 -31.85 -0.60
CA SER A 457 8.80 -33.08 -0.77
C SER A 457 8.09 -33.48 0.52
N THR A 458 8.69 -33.24 1.69
CA THR A 458 8.09 -33.52 3.00
C THR A 458 8.11 -32.29 3.92
N MET A 459 7.77 -32.43 5.21
CA MET A 459 7.88 -31.33 6.17
C MET A 459 9.32 -31.20 6.68
N GLU A 460 10.00 -32.33 6.85
CA GLU A 460 11.34 -32.49 7.41
C GLU A 460 12.39 -31.68 6.62
N ASP A 461 12.23 -31.63 5.29
CA ASP A 461 13.01 -30.80 4.36
C ASP A 461 13.14 -29.33 4.80
N ASN A 462 12.15 -28.79 5.51
CA ASN A 462 12.14 -27.39 5.96
C ASN A 462 13.08 -27.13 7.15
N PHE A 463 13.36 -28.15 7.96
CA PHE A 463 14.31 -28.05 9.06
C PHE A 463 15.75 -28.27 8.59
N GLU A 464 15.95 -29.09 7.55
CA GLU A 464 17.27 -29.35 6.96
C GLU A 464 18.01 -28.08 6.49
N VAL A 465 17.30 -26.99 6.15
CA VAL A 465 17.88 -25.66 5.83
C VAL A 465 18.85 -25.19 6.93
N GLY A 466 18.62 -25.60 8.17
CA GLY A 466 19.51 -25.36 9.31
C GLY A 466 20.91 -26.00 9.16
N HIS A 467 21.05 -27.10 8.43
CA HIS A 467 22.35 -27.72 8.16
C HIS A 467 23.21 -26.84 7.24
N LEU A 468 22.62 -26.26 6.18
CA LEU A 468 23.32 -25.29 5.33
C LEU A 468 23.75 -24.06 6.15
N ARG A 469 22.83 -23.47 6.93
CA ARG A 469 23.13 -22.32 7.80
C ARG A 469 24.20 -22.63 8.85
N SER A 470 24.41 -23.90 9.19
CA SER A 470 25.47 -24.36 10.11
C SER A 470 26.79 -24.62 9.39
N ALA A 471 26.78 -25.26 8.22
CA ALA A 471 27.96 -25.49 7.40
C ALA A 471 28.63 -24.17 6.98
N LEU A 472 27.84 -23.15 6.60
CA LEU A 472 28.36 -21.83 6.24
C LEU A 472 29.03 -21.09 7.41
N LYS A 473 28.68 -21.41 8.67
CA LYS A 473 29.39 -20.87 9.85
C LYS A 473 30.81 -21.42 10.00
N LEU A 474 31.09 -22.60 9.45
CA LEU A 474 32.41 -23.22 9.49
C LEU A 474 33.37 -22.64 8.43
N LEU A 475 32.87 -21.88 7.44
CA LEU A 475 33.68 -21.20 6.42
C LEU A 475 34.33 -19.89 6.92
N GLY A 476 34.05 -19.47 8.16
CA GLY A 476 34.68 -18.30 8.81
C GLY A 476 33.85 -17.01 8.72
N GLU A 477 34.18 -16.04 9.59
CA GLU A 477 33.33 -14.86 9.84
C GLU A 477 32.97 -14.02 8.60
N SER A 478 33.90 -13.88 7.66
CA SER A 478 33.69 -13.13 6.42
C SER A 478 32.58 -13.73 5.55
N PHE A 479 32.37 -15.05 5.64
CA PHE A 479 31.27 -15.76 4.97
C PHE A 479 30.00 -15.83 5.83
N VAL A 480 30.08 -15.61 7.15
CA VAL A 480 28.90 -15.53 8.04
C VAL A 480 28.15 -14.21 7.88
N LYS A 481 28.85 -13.11 7.59
CA LYS A 481 28.25 -11.76 7.40
C LYS A 481 27.63 -11.57 6.00
N ALA A 482 27.61 -12.60 5.17
CA ALA A 482 27.11 -12.57 3.81
C ALA A 482 25.59 -12.78 3.72
N PRO A 483 24.82 -11.90 3.03
CA PRO A 483 23.39 -12.09 2.83
C PRO A 483 23.04 -13.38 2.07
N LEU A 484 22.21 -14.21 2.71
CA LEU A 484 21.71 -15.50 2.19
C LEU A 484 20.18 -15.52 2.19
N ILE A 485 19.61 -15.82 1.02
CA ILE A 485 18.21 -16.21 0.84
C ILE A 485 18.20 -17.74 0.69
N ALA A 486 17.66 -18.48 1.67
CA ALA A 486 17.65 -19.94 1.67
C ALA A 486 16.38 -20.50 2.31
N TYR A 487 15.57 -21.16 1.47
CA TYR A 487 14.25 -21.73 1.79
C TYR A 487 13.86 -22.80 0.76
N ASN A 488 12.78 -23.54 1.03
CA ASN A 488 12.22 -24.50 0.08
C ASN A 488 11.01 -23.93 -0.70
N SER A 489 10.95 -24.19 -2.00
CA SER A 489 9.83 -23.81 -2.86
C SER A 489 8.64 -24.80 -2.78
N GLY A 490 7.48 -24.37 -3.30
CA GLY A 490 6.23 -25.14 -3.32
C GLY A 490 5.41 -25.09 -2.04
N MET A 491 4.21 -25.68 -2.07
CA MET A 491 3.20 -25.60 -1.00
C MET A 491 3.65 -26.21 0.34
N ARG A 492 4.50 -27.26 0.29
CA ARG A 492 5.15 -27.88 1.46
C ARG A 492 6.36 -27.09 1.97
N GLY A 493 6.95 -26.22 1.12
CA GLY A 493 8.12 -25.42 1.45
C GLY A 493 7.84 -24.16 2.27
N ARG A 494 6.55 -23.76 2.37
CA ARG A 494 6.11 -22.52 3.04
C ARG A 494 6.69 -22.31 4.44
N HIS A 495 6.88 -23.39 5.21
CA HIS A 495 7.47 -23.33 6.56
C HIS A 495 8.91 -22.79 6.55
N SER A 496 9.79 -23.26 5.65
CA SER A 496 11.14 -22.68 5.55
C SER A 496 11.14 -21.31 4.86
N ALA A 497 10.13 -21.01 4.04
CA ALA A 497 9.97 -19.70 3.40
C ALA A 497 9.60 -18.58 4.39
N CYS A 498 8.64 -18.79 5.29
CA CYS A 498 8.30 -17.77 6.30
C CYS A 498 9.45 -17.55 7.31
N PHE A 499 10.28 -18.57 7.57
CA PHE A 499 11.48 -18.48 8.41
C PHE A 499 12.80 -18.22 7.64
N ASN A 500 12.69 -17.70 6.42
CA ASN A 500 13.82 -17.11 5.71
C ASN A 500 13.96 -15.61 6.07
N PRO A 501 15.16 -15.15 6.48
CA PRO A 501 15.30 -13.86 7.15
C PRO A 501 15.34 -12.65 6.21
N ILE A 502 15.61 -12.82 4.91
CA ILE A 502 15.71 -11.70 3.97
C ILE A 502 15.10 -12.01 2.61
N MET A 503 14.39 -11.03 2.05
CA MET A 503 13.91 -11.00 0.66
C MET A 503 13.17 -12.30 0.23
N THR A 504 12.35 -12.89 1.10
CA THR A 504 11.53 -14.07 0.73
C THR A 504 10.56 -13.68 -0.39
N PRO A 505 10.52 -14.39 -1.53
CA PRO A 505 9.53 -14.15 -2.57
C PRO A 505 8.13 -14.48 -2.08
N VAL A 506 7.20 -13.55 -2.24
CA VAL A 506 5.79 -13.66 -1.83
C VAL A 506 4.84 -13.31 -2.98
N ALA A 507 3.65 -13.89 -2.98
CA ALA A 507 2.60 -13.60 -3.93
C ALA A 507 1.89 -12.26 -3.60
N PRO A 508 1.49 -11.47 -4.61
CA PRO A 508 0.50 -10.40 -4.45
C PRO A 508 -0.84 -10.97 -3.97
N ALA A 509 -1.60 -10.24 -3.15
CA ALA A 509 -2.82 -10.78 -2.56
C ALA A 509 -3.94 -10.97 -3.60
N THR A 510 -3.98 -10.13 -4.63
CA THR A 510 -4.87 -10.30 -5.79
C THR A 510 -4.62 -11.62 -6.52
N MET A 511 -3.34 -11.95 -6.78
CA MET A 511 -2.94 -13.20 -7.43
C MET A 511 -3.18 -14.41 -6.51
N ALA A 512 -2.95 -14.28 -5.20
CA ALA A 512 -3.20 -15.33 -4.23
C ALA A 512 -4.69 -15.73 -4.17
N ASN A 513 -5.60 -14.75 -4.20
CA ASN A 513 -7.05 -14.99 -4.17
C ASN A 513 -7.65 -15.44 -5.52
N SER A 514 -6.92 -15.27 -6.62
CA SER A 514 -7.38 -15.70 -7.94
C SER A 514 -7.32 -17.23 -8.08
N ASN A 515 -8.42 -17.84 -8.57
CA ASN A 515 -8.51 -19.27 -8.88
C ASN A 515 -7.75 -19.65 -10.17
N ILE A 516 -6.53 -19.15 -10.34
CA ILE A 516 -5.65 -19.55 -11.44
C ILE A 516 -5.18 -20.99 -11.16
N ASN A 517 -5.52 -21.88 -12.10
CA ASN A 517 -5.19 -23.30 -12.18
C ASN A 517 -3.98 -23.73 -11.34
N HIS A 518 -4.13 -24.78 -10.51
CA HIS A 518 -3.08 -25.30 -9.63
C HIS A 518 -1.73 -25.56 -10.33
N ALA A 519 -1.74 -25.89 -11.63
CA ALA A 519 -0.53 -26.02 -12.45
C ALA A 519 0.33 -24.74 -12.52
N SER A 520 -0.28 -23.55 -12.49
CA SER A 520 0.45 -22.26 -12.47
C SER A 520 1.09 -21.96 -11.13
N ARG A 521 0.51 -22.45 -10.02
CA ARG A 521 1.09 -22.31 -8.67
C ARG A 521 2.33 -23.20 -8.46
N ALA A 522 2.62 -24.13 -9.38
CA ALA A 522 3.77 -25.03 -9.27
C ALA A 522 5.14 -24.34 -9.42
N GLN A 523 5.20 -23.13 -9.99
CA GLN A 523 6.45 -22.39 -10.28
C GLN A 523 6.51 -20.99 -9.62
N GLY A 524 5.57 -20.67 -8.73
CA GLY A 524 5.45 -19.34 -8.10
C GLY A 524 5.53 -19.38 -6.57
N PRO A 525 5.64 -18.22 -5.91
CA PRO A 525 5.55 -18.12 -4.46
C PRO A 525 4.18 -18.62 -3.96
N CYS A 526 4.19 -19.47 -2.94
CA CYS A 526 2.99 -20.09 -2.36
C CYS A 526 2.52 -19.39 -1.06
N LEU A 527 2.93 -18.15 -0.83
CA LEU A 527 2.78 -17.44 0.44
C LEU A 527 2.70 -15.93 0.18
N THR A 528 1.76 -15.21 0.80
CA THR A 528 1.66 -13.74 0.75
C THR A 528 2.48 -13.07 1.86
N ALA A 529 2.75 -11.76 1.75
CA ALA A 529 3.39 -10.98 2.83
C ALA A 529 2.57 -10.98 4.14
N LEU A 530 1.23 -11.06 4.01
CA LEU A 530 0.29 -11.16 5.13
C LEU A 530 0.49 -12.48 5.88
N GLU A 531 0.33 -13.62 5.20
CA GLU A 531 0.50 -14.96 5.77
C GLU A 531 1.92 -15.16 6.32
N ALA A 532 2.94 -14.65 5.61
CA ALA A 532 4.33 -14.72 6.06
C ALA A 532 4.55 -13.97 7.37
N THR A 533 3.88 -12.83 7.58
CA THR A 533 3.95 -12.07 8.83
C THR A 533 3.15 -12.75 9.94
N GLN A 534 1.92 -13.17 9.65
CA GLN A 534 1.06 -13.89 10.60
C GLN A 534 1.75 -15.14 11.14
N ALA A 535 2.42 -15.91 10.28
CA ALA A 535 3.17 -17.10 10.68
C ALA A 535 4.26 -16.84 11.72
N LEU A 536 4.89 -15.64 11.74
CA LEU A 536 5.91 -15.28 12.74
C LEU A 536 5.32 -14.99 14.12
N TYR A 537 4.09 -14.48 14.17
CA TYR A 537 3.35 -14.29 15.43
C TYR A 537 2.77 -15.62 15.91
N SER A 538 2.15 -16.41 15.02
CA SER A 538 1.62 -17.74 15.34
C SER A 538 2.70 -18.77 15.70
N SER A 539 3.99 -18.49 15.41
CA SER A 539 5.13 -19.33 15.81
C SER A 539 5.93 -18.77 17.00
N PHE A 540 5.44 -17.71 17.66
CA PHE A 540 6.08 -17.08 18.82
C PHE A 540 7.51 -16.54 18.54
N ILE A 541 7.82 -16.21 17.28
CA ILE A 541 9.04 -15.46 16.92
C ILE A 541 8.86 -13.97 17.20
N TYR A 542 7.62 -13.49 17.13
CA TYR A 542 7.16 -12.16 17.48
C TYR A 542 5.92 -12.22 18.38
N ASP A 543 5.76 -11.20 19.24
CA ASP A 543 4.69 -11.08 20.22
C ASP A 543 3.69 -9.98 19.83
N PRO A 544 2.37 -10.14 20.06
CA PRO A 544 1.41 -9.04 19.97
C PRO A 544 1.76 -7.92 20.97
N MET A 545 1.72 -6.67 20.52
CA MET A 545 2.11 -5.49 21.31
C MET A 545 1.07 -4.35 21.24
N LYS A 546 1.20 -3.37 22.15
CA LYS A 546 0.30 -2.22 22.28
C LYS A 546 0.99 -0.91 21.93
N LEU A 547 0.41 -0.17 20.98
CA LEU A 547 0.82 1.17 20.54
C LEU A 547 -0.18 2.21 21.03
N TYR A 548 0.30 3.42 21.30
CA TYR A 548 -0.55 4.50 21.82
C TYR A 548 -0.39 5.82 21.07
N VAL A 549 -1.45 6.63 21.00
CA VAL A 549 -1.33 8.10 20.91
C VAL A 549 -1.57 8.69 22.29
N PHE A 550 -0.60 9.44 22.82
CA PHE A 550 -0.55 9.92 24.20
C PHE A 550 -0.66 11.45 24.27
N GLY A 551 -1.60 12.00 25.03
CA GLY A 551 -1.74 13.46 25.19
C GLY A 551 -2.91 13.87 26.07
N ALA A 552 -3.18 15.17 26.22
CA ALA A 552 -4.27 15.66 27.09
C ALA A 552 -5.66 15.26 26.54
N ASN A 553 -5.94 15.63 25.29
CA ASN A 553 -7.12 15.17 24.55
C ASN A 553 -6.65 14.56 23.23
N VAL A 554 -6.81 13.24 23.08
CA VAL A 554 -6.37 12.49 21.88
C VAL A 554 -7.44 11.58 21.29
N GLY A 555 -8.64 11.54 21.88
CA GLY A 555 -9.76 10.71 21.37
C GLY A 555 -10.27 11.13 19.99
N TYR A 556 -9.99 12.37 19.54
CA TYR A 556 -10.29 12.83 18.18
C TYR A 556 -9.18 12.49 17.15
N SER A 557 -8.10 11.83 17.57
CA SER A 557 -6.96 11.54 16.69
C SER A 557 -7.32 10.51 15.63
N LEU A 558 -6.88 10.75 14.39
CA LEU A 558 -7.02 9.81 13.28
C LEU A 558 -5.88 8.77 13.25
N SER A 559 -4.90 8.88 14.15
CA SER A 559 -3.77 7.94 14.25
C SER A 559 -4.22 6.48 14.49
N PRO A 560 -5.14 6.16 15.41
CA PRO A 560 -5.66 4.79 15.57
C PRO A 560 -6.26 4.22 14.28
N ALA A 561 -7.06 4.99 13.55
CA ALA A 561 -7.69 4.55 12.31
C ALA A 561 -6.64 4.18 11.24
N MET A 562 -5.64 5.04 11.00
CA MET A 562 -4.61 4.76 10.00
C MET A 562 -3.62 3.66 10.43
N HIS A 563 -3.24 3.60 11.71
CA HIS A 563 -2.32 2.59 12.19
C HIS A 563 -2.98 1.21 12.26
N ASN A 564 -4.19 1.07 12.81
CA ASN A 564 -4.87 -0.22 12.88
C ASN A 564 -5.21 -0.78 11.49
N ALA A 565 -5.57 0.07 10.52
CA ALA A 565 -5.74 -0.35 9.13
C ALA A 565 -4.44 -0.91 8.51
N ALA A 566 -3.30 -0.28 8.78
CA ALA A 566 -1.99 -0.75 8.31
C ALA A 566 -1.50 -2.01 9.02
N LEU A 567 -1.69 -2.10 10.34
CA LEU A 567 -1.31 -3.27 11.15
C LEU A 567 -2.07 -4.50 10.65
N LYS A 568 -3.40 -4.39 10.48
CA LYS A 568 -4.24 -5.44 9.89
C LYS A 568 -3.79 -5.84 8.49
N ALA A 569 -3.52 -4.87 7.61
CA ALA A 569 -3.10 -5.15 6.23
C ALA A 569 -1.69 -5.74 6.11
N CYS A 570 -0.81 -5.49 7.07
CA CYS A 570 0.52 -6.10 7.17
C CYS A 570 0.54 -7.40 7.98
N GLY A 571 -0.59 -7.90 8.48
CA GLY A 571 -0.66 -9.15 9.24
C GLY A 571 -0.09 -9.06 10.65
N ILE A 572 -0.01 -7.84 11.21
CA ILE A 572 0.54 -7.55 12.53
C ILE A 572 -0.61 -7.48 13.55
N PRO A 573 -0.60 -8.29 14.64
CA PRO A 573 -1.67 -8.34 15.64
C PRO A 573 -1.56 -7.25 16.73
N HIS A 574 -0.79 -6.19 16.50
CA HIS A 574 -0.68 -5.07 17.45
C HIS A 574 -1.95 -4.23 17.43
N VAL A 575 -2.28 -3.60 18.56
CA VAL A 575 -3.39 -2.65 18.68
C VAL A 575 -2.83 -1.24 18.88
N TYR A 576 -3.40 -0.24 18.20
CA TYR A 576 -3.09 1.18 18.38
C TYR A 576 -4.28 1.92 19.01
N GLU A 577 -4.08 2.53 20.18
CA GLU A 577 -5.16 3.09 21.01
C GLU A 577 -4.92 4.57 21.42
N PRO A 578 -5.97 5.35 21.71
CA PRO A 578 -5.84 6.67 22.33
C PRO A 578 -5.66 6.57 23.86
N PHE A 579 -4.61 7.21 24.41
CA PHE A 579 -4.40 7.36 25.84
C PHE A 579 -4.44 8.83 26.25
N SER A 580 -5.56 9.25 26.85
CA SER A 580 -5.79 10.65 27.25
C SER A 580 -5.45 10.88 28.72
N THR A 581 -4.54 11.83 29.02
CA THR A 581 -4.12 12.17 30.38
C THR A 581 -3.68 13.62 30.50
N ASN A 582 -4.09 14.29 31.58
CA ASN A 582 -3.64 15.65 31.91
C ASN A 582 -2.26 15.70 32.59
N SER A 583 -1.70 14.54 32.98
CA SER A 583 -0.36 14.44 33.60
C SER A 583 0.56 13.51 32.81
N LEU A 584 1.83 13.92 32.70
CA LEU A 584 2.93 13.14 32.14
C LEU A 584 3.28 11.92 33.00
N SER A 585 3.09 11.99 34.33
CA SER A 585 3.38 10.89 35.27
C SER A 585 2.70 9.56 34.90
N ASN A 586 1.51 9.64 34.30
CA ASN A 586 0.71 8.47 33.94
C ASN A 586 1.33 7.69 32.77
N PHE A 587 2.30 8.26 32.05
CA PHE A 587 3.06 7.56 31.02
C PHE A 587 3.90 6.40 31.59
N GLU A 588 4.36 6.49 32.84
CA GLU A 588 5.12 5.40 33.47
C GLU A 588 4.34 4.08 33.53
N ALA A 589 3.01 4.13 33.65
CA ALA A 589 2.18 2.93 33.66
C ALA A 589 2.26 2.17 32.32
N LEU A 590 2.33 2.89 31.20
CA LEU A 590 2.52 2.29 29.87
C LEU A 590 3.93 1.71 29.73
N VAL A 591 4.96 2.43 30.20
CA VAL A 591 6.37 1.99 30.10
C VAL A 591 6.65 0.72 30.92
N ARG A 592 5.86 0.45 31.96
CA ARG A 592 5.95 -0.76 32.79
C ARG A 592 5.30 -2.00 32.14
N ASP A 593 4.47 -1.83 31.11
CA ASP A 593 3.89 -2.95 30.36
C ASP A 593 4.94 -3.55 29.41
N SER A 594 5.22 -4.85 29.56
CA SER A 594 6.18 -5.57 28.69
C SER A 594 5.74 -5.65 27.23
N SER A 595 4.43 -5.51 26.97
CA SER A 595 3.84 -5.43 25.63
C SER A 595 3.79 -4.01 25.05
N PHE A 596 4.26 -2.97 25.77
CA PHE A 596 4.35 -1.62 25.23
C PHE A 596 5.31 -1.58 24.03
N ALA A 597 4.79 -1.17 22.86
CA ALA A 597 5.50 -1.09 21.58
C ALA A 597 6.11 0.29 21.31
N GLY A 598 5.58 1.33 21.93
CA GLY A 598 5.89 2.73 21.60
C GLY A 598 4.65 3.62 21.66
N ALA A 599 4.86 4.93 21.54
CA ALA A 599 3.77 5.90 21.52
C ALA A 599 4.05 7.11 20.64
N SER A 600 3.02 7.62 19.97
CA SER A 600 3.00 8.94 19.34
C SER A 600 2.57 9.98 20.37
N VAL A 601 3.34 11.06 20.55
CA VAL A 601 3.10 12.08 21.57
C VAL A 601 2.36 13.27 20.96
N GLY A 602 1.18 13.57 21.51
CA GLY A 602 0.34 14.70 21.17
C GLY A 602 0.60 15.95 22.02
N HIS A 603 -0.34 16.89 21.99
CA HIS A 603 -0.31 18.08 22.84
C HIS A 603 -0.70 17.74 24.29
N PRO A 604 -0.07 18.35 25.32
CA PRO A 604 1.03 19.32 25.25
C PRO A 604 2.44 18.72 25.23
N PHE A 605 2.60 17.46 25.62
CA PHE A 605 3.84 16.90 26.19
C PHE A 605 5.07 16.77 25.28
N LYS A 606 5.03 17.16 24.00
CA LYS A 606 6.13 16.96 23.03
C LYS A 606 7.50 17.52 23.45
N VAL A 607 7.55 18.49 24.37
CA VAL A 607 8.80 19.02 24.94
C VAL A 607 9.11 18.33 26.27
N ASP A 608 8.13 18.24 27.16
CA ASP A 608 8.31 17.72 28.53
C ASP A 608 8.71 16.23 28.55
N ILE A 609 8.20 15.46 27.58
CA ILE A 609 8.50 14.02 27.40
C ILE A 609 10.00 13.72 27.23
N LEU A 610 10.80 14.70 26.79
CA LEU A 610 12.26 14.55 26.68
C LEU A 610 12.91 14.23 28.03
N THR A 611 12.29 14.64 29.14
CA THR A 611 12.74 14.30 30.50
C THR A 611 12.62 12.81 30.83
N MET A 612 11.78 12.07 30.10
CA MET A 612 11.60 10.61 30.24
C MET A 612 12.43 9.80 29.24
N THR A 613 13.09 10.43 28.27
CA THR A 613 13.89 9.73 27.25
C THR A 613 15.34 9.55 27.68
N ASN A 614 15.87 8.32 27.55
CA ASN A 614 17.26 7.98 27.83
C ASN A 614 18.18 8.30 26.64
N ALA A 615 17.63 8.30 25.43
CA ALA A 615 18.33 8.66 24.20
C ALA A 615 17.40 9.42 23.24
N LEU A 616 17.99 10.22 22.35
CA LEU A 616 17.28 11.00 21.35
C LEU A 616 17.95 10.83 19.99
N SER A 617 17.15 10.84 18.92
CA SER A 617 17.69 10.94 17.57
C SER A 617 18.43 12.29 17.35
N PRO A 618 19.33 12.38 16.37
CA PRO A 618 19.92 13.67 15.97
C PRO A 618 18.85 14.72 15.60
N HIS A 619 17.71 14.29 15.04
CA HIS A 619 16.60 15.16 14.67
C HIS A 619 15.84 15.66 15.90
N ALA A 620 15.42 14.77 16.80
CA ALA A 620 14.70 15.14 18.03
C ALA A 620 15.56 16.01 18.96
N LYS A 621 16.85 15.70 19.08
CA LYS A 621 17.84 16.51 19.82
C LYS A 621 17.99 17.90 19.21
N ALA A 622 18.09 18.02 17.89
CA ALA A 622 18.21 19.31 17.22
C ALA A 622 16.92 20.15 17.26
N ILE A 623 15.76 19.50 17.12
CA ILE A 623 14.43 20.12 17.22
C ILE A 623 14.15 20.56 18.67
N GLY A 624 14.60 19.81 19.67
CA GLY A 624 14.24 20.03 21.07
C GLY A 624 12.77 19.70 21.37
N ALA A 625 12.23 18.67 20.69
CA ALA A 625 10.91 18.09 20.95
C ALA A 625 10.82 16.69 20.31
N ALA A 626 10.17 15.74 20.98
CA ALA A 626 9.88 14.40 20.45
C ALA A 626 8.37 14.22 20.23
N ASN A 627 7.99 13.52 19.16
CA ASN A 627 6.59 13.14 18.88
C ASN A 627 6.40 11.62 18.81
N THR A 628 7.47 10.85 18.97
CA THR A 628 7.53 9.39 18.79
C THR A 628 8.45 8.80 19.84
N LEU A 629 8.00 7.75 20.53
CA LEU A 629 8.75 7.07 21.58
C LEU A 629 8.88 5.60 21.25
N ILE A 630 10.10 5.06 21.34
CA ILE A 630 10.43 3.67 21.03
C ILE A 630 11.05 3.02 22.28
N PRO A 631 10.58 1.84 22.72
CA PRO A 631 11.14 1.14 23.87
C PRO A 631 12.52 0.55 23.55
N ILE A 632 13.52 0.90 24.35
CA ILE A 632 14.84 0.28 24.33
C ILE A 632 14.74 -0.97 25.21
N ARG A 633 14.69 -2.17 24.63
CA ARG A 633 14.69 -3.44 25.41
C ARG A 633 16.09 -4.03 25.62
N HIS A 634 17.04 -3.69 24.76
CA HIS A 634 18.42 -4.18 24.80
C HIS A 634 19.39 -3.00 24.87
N LEU A 635 20.50 -3.20 25.58
CA LEU A 635 21.65 -2.30 25.63
C LEU A 635 22.85 -3.00 24.98
N ASN A 636 23.84 -2.20 24.56
CA ASN A 636 25.12 -2.71 24.10
C ASN A 636 25.88 -3.39 25.25
N SER A 637 26.95 -4.14 24.94
CA SER A 637 27.74 -4.88 25.95
C SER A 637 28.50 -3.99 26.95
N ASP A 638 28.63 -2.69 26.67
CA ASP A 638 29.15 -1.66 27.56
C ASP A 638 28.05 -0.93 28.37
N GLY A 639 26.78 -1.33 28.21
CA GLY A 639 25.61 -0.69 28.83
C GLY A 639 25.07 0.54 28.10
N THR A 640 25.65 0.94 26.96
CA THR A 640 25.16 2.09 26.17
C THR A 640 23.89 1.74 25.38
N VAL A 641 23.14 2.77 24.97
CA VAL A 641 21.97 2.60 24.10
C VAL A 641 22.43 2.24 22.67
N PRO A 642 21.84 1.22 22.01
CA PRO A 642 22.18 0.88 20.63
C PRO A 642 21.88 2.00 19.64
N ASP A 643 22.53 1.97 18.47
CA ASP A 643 22.17 2.82 17.33
C ASP A 643 20.67 2.65 17.00
N ALA A 644 19.99 3.73 16.60
CA ALA A 644 18.58 3.71 16.19
C ALA A 644 18.27 2.65 15.11
N ARG A 645 19.24 2.34 14.24
CA ARG A 645 19.21 1.25 13.27
C ARG A 645 19.02 -0.13 13.92
N VAL A 646 19.60 -0.34 15.10
CA VAL A 646 19.55 -1.60 15.87
C VAL A 646 18.27 -1.68 16.70
N LEU A 647 17.76 -0.54 17.21
CA LEU A 647 16.49 -0.51 17.97
C LEU A 647 15.32 -1.14 17.18
N ILE A 648 15.31 -0.98 15.85
CA ILE A 648 14.30 -1.56 14.96
C ILE A 648 14.29 -3.10 15.01
N ARG A 649 15.43 -3.77 15.27
CA ARG A 649 15.49 -5.23 15.47
C ARG A 649 14.89 -5.71 16.80
N GLY A 650 14.65 -4.79 17.74
CA GLY A 650 13.91 -5.03 18.98
C GLY A 650 12.39 -4.82 18.85
N THR A 651 11.89 -4.40 17.70
CA THR A 651 10.45 -4.29 17.45
C THR A 651 9.80 -5.68 17.36
N ASN A 652 8.49 -5.75 17.62
CA ASN A 652 7.68 -6.96 17.56
C ASN A 652 8.08 -8.08 18.54
N ARG A 653 8.84 -7.78 19.60
CA ARG A 653 9.01 -8.67 20.75
C ARG A 653 8.63 -7.96 22.05
N ALA A 654 7.99 -8.69 22.95
CA ALA A 654 7.66 -8.24 24.30
C ALA A 654 8.87 -8.37 25.23
N GLY A 655 8.88 -7.60 26.32
CA GLY A 655 9.92 -7.68 27.35
C GLY A 655 10.12 -6.38 28.13
N PRO A 656 10.92 -6.40 29.21
CA PRO A 656 11.12 -5.23 30.06
C PRO A 656 11.72 -4.07 29.27
N VAL A 657 11.08 -2.90 29.34
CA VAL A 657 11.62 -1.66 28.81
C VAL A 657 12.79 -1.23 29.69
N ARG A 658 13.99 -1.11 29.11
CA ARG A 658 15.22 -0.66 29.79
C ARG A 658 15.44 0.85 29.68
N GLY A 659 14.77 1.49 28.73
CA GLY A 659 14.74 2.93 28.53
C GLY A 659 13.88 3.33 27.33
N LEU A 660 13.83 4.62 27.04
CA LEU A 660 13.06 5.18 25.93
C LEU A 660 13.95 5.97 24.97
N PHE A 661 13.78 5.72 23.67
CA PHE A 661 14.36 6.51 22.59
C PHE A 661 13.31 7.48 22.04
N GLY A 662 13.63 8.77 22.03
CA GLY A 662 12.77 9.82 21.48
C GLY A 662 13.14 10.21 20.04
N GLU A 663 12.15 10.20 19.17
CA GLU A 663 12.24 10.63 17.77
C GLU A 663 11.20 11.72 17.47
N ASN A 664 11.45 12.52 16.44
CA ASN A 664 10.52 13.48 15.88
C ASN A 664 10.26 13.16 14.40
N THR A 665 9.02 12.86 14.05
CA THR A 665 8.55 12.67 12.67
C THR A 665 7.71 13.84 12.14
N ASP A 666 7.43 14.87 12.96
CA ASP A 666 6.67 16.06 12.55
C ASP A 666 7.40 16.75 11.38
N TRP A 667 8.73 16.91 11.49
CA TRP A 667 9.54 17.53 10.45
C TRP A 667 9.55 16.74 9.13
N ILE A 668 9.35 15.41 9.18
CA ILE A 668 9.25 14.56 7.98
C ILE A 668 7.98 14.92 7.22
N GLY A 669 6.84 15.01 7.93
CA GLY A 669 5.57 15.45 7.35
C GLY A 669 5.66 16.87 6.80
N ILE A 670 6.21 17.82 7.56
CA ILE A 670 6.37 19.21 7.12
C ILE A 670 7.26 19.29 5.86
N ARG A 671 8.40 18.60 5.85
CA ARG A 671 9.32 18.52 4.69
C ARG A 671 8.65 17.90 3.46
N ALA A 672 7.76 16.93 3.65
CA ALA A 672 6.97 16.32 2.58
C ALA A 672 5.91 17.30 2.02
N CYS A 673 5.15 18.00 2.87
CA CYS A 673 4.19 19.00 2.47
C CYS A 673 4.84 20.17 1.70
N ILE A 674 5.96 20.71 2.20
CA ILE A 674 6.73 21.76 1.48
C ILE A 674 7.18 21.25 0.10
N ARG A 675 7.79 20.06 0.02
CA ARG A 675 8.26 19.48 -1.26
C ARG A 675 7.13 19.14 -2.25
N ARG A 676 5.91 18.92 -1.77
CA ARG A 676 4.70 18.69 -2.59
C ARG A 676 4.06 19.99 -3.07
N GLY A 677 3.99 21.01 -2.21
CA GLY A 677 3.30 22.28 -2.50
C GLY A 677 4.13 23.29 -3.27
N LEU A 678 5.47 23.24 -3.19
CA LEU A 678 6.32 24.13 -3.97
C LEU A 678 6.38 23.72 -5.45
N SER A 679 6.01 24.67 -6.31
CA SER A 679 6.22 24.60 -7.76
C SER A 679 7.72 24.51 -8.11
N PRO A 680 8.09 24.02 -9.31
CA PRO A 680 9.48 24.02 -9.77
C PRO A 680 10.13 25.41 -9.80
N ALA A 681 9.35 26.48 -10.03
CA ALA A 681 9.84 27.85 -9.96
C ALA A 681 10.27 28.23 -8.52
N ASN A 682 9.47 27.80 -7.53
CA ASN A 682 9.72 28.02 -6.11
C ASN A 682 10.59 26.93 -5.45
N ALA A 683 11.33 26.14 -6.23
CA ALA A 683 12.30 25.19 -5.69
C ALA A 683 13.28 25.91 -4.75
N VAL A 684 13.52 25.31 -3.58
CA VAL A 684 14.23 25.98 -2.46
C VAL A 684 15.67 26.33 -2.82
N ARG A 685 16.05 27.57 -2.51
CA ARG A 685 17.39 28.16 -2.71
C ARG A 685 17.81 28.87 -1.42
N PRO A 686 19.10 29.22 -1.24
CA PRO A 686 19.54 30.05 -0.12
C PRO A 686 18.78 31.38 0.01
N SER A 687 18.32 31.93 -1.12
CA SER A 687 17.51 33.17 -1.18
C SER A 687 16.00 32.97 -1.04
N SER A 688 15.51 31.75 -0.80
CA SER A 688 14.11 31.49 -0.43
C SER A 688 13.85 31.97 1.00
N CYS A 689 12.65 32.52 1.25
CA CYS A 689 12.21 32.94 2.57
C CYS A 689 10.99 32.12 3.03
N GLY A 690 10.98 31.76 4.31
CA GLY A 690 9.87 31.06 4.95
C GLY A 690 9.33 31.83 6.16
N LEU A 691 8.04 31.69 6.43
CA LEU A 691 7.31 32.27 7.56
C LEU A 691 6.76 31.15 8.46
N VAL A 692 6.98 31.25 9.77
CA VAL A 692 6.45 30.33 10.78
C VAL A 692 5.55 31.11 11.75
N ILE A 693 4.30 30.70 11.89
CA ILE A 693 3.34 31.28 12.82
C ILE A 693 3.20 30.38 14.05
N GLY A 694 3.50 30.91 15.23
CA GLY A 694 3.57 30.19 16.50
C GLY A 694 4.99 29.78 16.88
N ALA A 695 5.21 29.48 18.16
CA ALA A 695 6.53 29.13 18.72
C ALA A 695 6.55 27.83 19.58
N GLY A 696 5.59 26.92 19.37
CA GLY A 696 5.50 25.63 20.08
C GLY A 696 6.34 24.50 19.46
N GLY A 697 6.13 23.26 19.93
CA GLY A 697 6.86 22.07 19.41
C GLY A 697 6.73 21.86 17.90
N MET A 698 5.54 22.12 17.32
CA MET A 698 5.36 22.07 15.86
C MET A 698 6.17 23.16 15.13
N ALA A 699 6.34 24.34 15.72
CA ALA A 699 7.15 25.41 15.14
C ALA A 699 8.66 25.08 15.18
N ARG A 700 9.13 24.40 16.24
CA ARG A 700 10.49 23.82 16.29
C ARG A 700 10.71 22.84 15.13
N ALA A 701 9.76 21.94 14.88
CA ALA A 701 9.81 21.01 13.75
C ALA A 701 9.71 21.73 12.38
N ALA A 702 8.93 22.80 12.28
CA ALA A 702 8.79 23.60 11.06
C ALA A 702 10.08 24.33 10.68
N VAL A 703 10.72 25.00 11.65
CA VAL A 703 12.03 25.65 11.44
C VAL A 703 13.07 24.61 11.04
N TYR A 704 13.13 23.46 11.73
CA TYR A 704 14.04 22.38 11.36
C TYR A 704 13.78 21.84 9.95
N ALA A 705 12.52 21.63 9.55
CA ALA A 705 12.16 21.18 8.21
C ALA A 705 12.56 22.19 7.11
N MET A 706 12.44 23.50 7.37
CA MET A 706 12.93 24.55 6.46
C MET A 706 14.47 24.51 6.32
N LEU A 707 15.20 24.41 7.43
CA LEU A 707 16.66 24.29 7.41
C LEU A 707 17.13 23.01 6.68
N GLN A 708 16.45 21.88 6.90
CA GLN A 708 16.63 20.59 6.18
C GLN A 708 16.27 20.63 4.69
N LEU A 709 15.74 21.75 4.19
CA LEU A 709 15.51 22.03 2.78
C LEU A 709 16.46 23.09 2.19
N GLY A 710 17.33 23.69 3.02
CA GLY A 710 18.28 24.72 2.59
C GLY A 710 17.73 26.16 2.63
N VAL A 711 16.60 26.40 3.31
CA VAL A 711 16.09 27.77 3.55
C VAL A 711 17.03 28.50 4.50
N LYS A 712 17.63 29.62 4.08
CA LYS A 712 18.53 30.43 4.94
C LYS A 712 17.85 31.64 5.58
N SER A 713 16.71 32.12 5.07
CA SER A 713 15.97 33.27 5.66
C SER A 713 14.64 32.81 6.24
N ILE A 714 14.47 32.88 7.56
CA ILE A 714 13.25 32.42 8.26
C ILE A 714 12.69 33.55 9.13
N VAL A 715 11.43 33.90 8.92
CA VAL A 715 10.67 34.88 9.69
C VAL A 715 9.73 34.13 10.64
N ILE A 716 9.61 34.60 11.88
CA ILE A 716 8.76 34.00 12.90
C ILE A 716 7.81 35.05 13.48
N HIS A 717 6.53 34.73 13.60
CA HIS A 717 5.56 35.53 14.36
C HIS A 717 4.90 34.68 15.45
N ASN A 718 4.72 35.22 16.65
CA ASN A 718 4.05 34.54 17.76
C ASN A 718 3.51 35.55 18.77
N ARG A 719 2.28 35.36 19.26
CA ARG A 719 1.57 36.21 20.25
C ARG A 719 2.41 36.63 21.47
N THR A 720 3.39 35.83 21.87
CA THR A 720 4.33 36.15 22.94
C THR A 720 5.75 36.24 22.38
N LEU A 721 6.27 37.47 22.29
CA LEU A 721 7.59 37.79 21.72
C LEU A 721 8.72 36.95 22.34
N GLN A 722 8.75 36.84 23.67
CA GLN A 722 9.78 36.09 24.40
C GLN A 722 9.85 34.60 23.98
N THR A 723 8.73 33.99 23.59
CA THR A 723 8.69 32.59 23.14
C THR A 723 9.27 32.42 21.74
N ALA A 724 9.02 33.38 20.83
CA ALA A 724 9.68 33.40 19.52
C ALA A 724 11.18 33.70 19.64
N GLN A 725 11.57 34.61 20.53
CA GLN A 725 12.99 34.88 20.83
C GLN A 725 13.70 33.62 21.35
N ARG A 726 13.11 32.86 22.29
CA ARG A 726 13.66 31.56 22.74
C ARG A 726 13.80 30.55 21.60
N LEU A 727 12.83 30.50 20.66
CA LEU A 727 12.89 29.63 19.48
C LEU A 727 14.05 30.00 18.55
N VAL A 728 14.25 31.31 18.30
CA VAL A 728 15.40 31.81 17.53
C VAL A 728 16.72 31.51 18.25
N SER A 729 16.84 31.84 19.55
CA SER A 729 18.06 31.59 20.33
C SER A 729 18.47 30.11 20.33
N HIS A 730 17.51 29.18 20.38
CA HIS A 730 17.76 27.74 20.26
C HIS A 730 18.45 27.40 18.94
N PHE A 731 17.88 27.81 17.80
CA PHE A 731 18.47 27.49 16.49
C PHE A 731 19.74 28.28 16.17
N SER A 732 19.83 29.55 16.56
CA SER A 732 21.04 30.36 16.37
C SER A 732 22.25 29.81 17.14
N GLY A 733 22.07 29.47 18.42
CA GLY A 733 23.14 28.86 19.22
C GLY A 733 23.56 27.48 18.68
N LEU A 734 22.59 26.71 18.20
CA LEU A 734 22.82 25.39 17.62
C LEU A 734 23.56 25.46 16.27
N LEU A 735 23.27 26.44 15.42
CA LEU A 735 23.97 26.67 14.15
C LEU A 735 25.40 27.22 14.34
N ALA A 736 25.62 27.97 15.42
CA ALA A 736 26.94 28.44 15.85
C ALA A 736 27.81 27.31 16.44
N SER A 737 27.20 26.28 17.03
CA SER A 737 27.92 25.07 17.46
C SER A 737 28.26 24.16 16.28
N GLU A 738 29.50 23.67 16.21
CA GLU A 738 29.93 22.78 15.11
C GLU A 738 29.35 21.35 15.20
N GLY A 739 28.76 20.98 16.33
CA GLY A 739 28.39 19.60 16.68
C GLY A 739 27.19 18.98 15.96
N LEU A 740 26.63 19.60 14.91
CA LEU A 740 25.48 19.07 14.16
C LEU A 740 25.64 19.25 12.63
N PRO A 741 26.49 18.44 11.95
CA PRO A 741 26.72 18.52 10.51
C PRO A 741 25.46 18.35 9.67
N HIS A 742 24.44 17.62 10.17
CA HIS A 742 23.16 17.41 9.47
C HIS A 742 22.39 18.70 9.12
N LEU A 743 22.71 19.85 9.73
CA LEU A 743 22.11 21.15 9.41
C LEU A 743 22.90 21.99 8.38
N ARG A 744 24.02 21.45 7.86
CA ARG A 744 24.78 22.03 6.73
C ARG A 744 24.78 21.07 5.52
N PRO A 745 23.62 20.78 4.90
CA PRO A 745 23.52 19.85 3.76
C PRO A 745 24.21 20.42 2.51
N GLY A 746 25.50 20.10 2.35
CA GLY A 746 26.36 20.60 1.28
C GLY A 746 27.86 20.37 1.49
N LEU A 747 28.27 20.13 2.74
CA LEU A 747 29.65 19.73 3.06
C LEU A 747 29.82 18.22 2.84
N SER A 748 30.43 17.86 1.71
CA SER A 748 31.40 16.76 1.71
C SER A 748 32.72 17.33 2.22
N GLU A 749 33.56 16.51 2.85
CA GLU A 749 34.89 16.98 3.33
C GLU A 749 35.79 17.49 2.19
N GLN A 750 35.45 17.13 0.94
CA GLN A 750 36.12 17.55 -0.28
C GLN A 750 35.72 18.96 -0.77
N SER A 751 34.55 19.50 -0.40
CA SER A 751 34.17 20.86 -0.84
C SER A 751 34.86 21.98 -0.06
N ALA A 752 35.54 21.67 1.04
CA ALA A 752 36.31 22.62 1.84
C ALA A 752 37.60 23.15 1.15
N GLN A 753 38.03 22.55 0.03
CA GLN A 753 39.25 22.97 -0.69
C GLN A 753 39.00 23.86 -1.92
N ASN A 754 37.77 23.90 -2.44
CA ASN A 754 37.42 24.75 -3.59
C ASN A 754 36.74 26.05 -3.13
N GLY A 755 37.56 27.04 -2.73
CA GLY A 755 37.06 28.39 -2.40
C GLY A 755 36.46 29.10 -3.62
N GLY A 756 35.30 29.75 -3.44
CA GLY A 756 34.65 30.51 -4.52
C GLY A 756 33.36 31.23 -4.09
N ASP A 757 32.39 30.51 -3.52
CA ASP A 757 31.12 31.07 -3.06
C ASP A 757 31.18 31.50 -1.57
N GLU A 758 30.86 32.75 -1.26
CA GLU A 758 30.60 33.17 0.13
C GLU A 758 29.33 32.48 0.65
N GLU A 759 29.44 31.65 1.70
CA GLU A 759 28.27 30.91 2.20
C GLU A 759 27.29 31.85 2.93
N VAL A 760 26.14 32.12 2.29
CA VAL A 760 25.07 32.95 2.87
C VAL A 760 24.64 32.37 4.23
N PRO A 761 24.79 33.13 5.34
CA PRO A 761 24.46 32.64 6.68
C PRO A 761 22.96 32.50 6.87
N VAL A 762 22.56 31.65 7.82
CA VAL A 762 21.16 31.56 8.26
C VAL A 762 20.79 32.82 9.03
N ARG A 763 19.65 33.43 8.70
CA ARG A 763 19.12 34.64 9.33
C ARG A 763 17.70 34.40 9.82
N PHE A 764 17.45 34.82 11.06
CA PHE A 764 16.13 34.83 11.67
C PHE A 764 15.66 36.26 11.90
N HIS A 765 14.37 36.50 11.75
CA HIS A 765 13.71 37.75 12.14
C HIS A 765 12.41 37.42 12.88
N VAL A 766 12.05 38.22 13.90
CA VAL A 766 10.83 38.04 14.69
C VAL A 766 9.91 39.25 14.54
N VAL A 767 8.81 39.06 13.81
CA VAL A 767 7.78 40.09 13.59
C VAL A 767 6.90 40.20 14.83
N GLN A 768 6.78 41.40 15.38
CA GLN A 768 6.16 41.63 16.69
C GLN A 768 4.63 41.73 16.59
N SER A 769 4.11 42.36 15.53
CA SER A 769 2.67 42.47 15.27
C SER A 769 2.36 42.29 13.78
N LEU A 770 1.11 41.98 13.42
CA LEU A 770 0.73 41.68 12.04
C LEU A 770 0.61 42.95 11.16
N GLU A 771 0.58 44.10 11.81
CA GLU A 771 0.55 45.43 11.21
C GLU A 771 1.98 45.93 10.86
N GLU A 772 3.03 45.21 11.28
CA GLU A 772 4.42 45.52 10.96
C GLU A 772 4.72 45.25 9.46
N PRO A 773 5.37 46.18 8.73
CA PRO A 773 5.74 45.96 7.34
C PRO A 773 6.75 44.81 7.23
N TRP A 774 6.68 44.05 6.12
CA TRP A 774 7.61 42.93 5.91
C TRP A 774 9.08 43.42 5.91
N PRO A 775 10.04 42.70 6.52
CA PRO A 775 11.41 43.15 6.72
C PRO A 775 12.30 43.16 5.44
N GLU A 776 11.79 43.68 4.32
CA GLU A 776 12.51 43.85 3.05
C GLU A 776 13.75 44.73 3.22
N ALA A 777 13.68 45.77 4.05
CA ALA A 777 14.80 46.64 4.40
C ALA A 777 15.96 45.89 5.12
N GLN A 778 15.68 44.73 5.70
CA GLN A 778 16.67 43.82 6.29
C GLN A 778 17.09 42.69 5.31
N GLY A 779 16.73 42.82 4.03
CA GLY A 779 17.03 41.85 2.98
C GLY A 779 16.24 40.54 3.08
N PHE A 780 15.07 40.52 3.73
CA PHE A 780 14.17 39.38 3.70
C PHE A 780 13.19 39.54 2.53
N ARG A 781 13.28 38.63 1.55
CA ARG A 781 12.27 38.55 0.47
C ARG A 781 10.93 38.12 1.03
N LEU A 782 9.84 38.42 0.33
CA LEU A 782 8.51 37.89 0.63
C LEU A 782 8.53 36.34 0.74
N PRO A 783 7.72 35.75 1.61
CA PRO A 783 7.74 34.32 1.87
C PRO A 783 7.18 33.53 0.68
N THR A 784 7.81 32.39 0.35
CA THR A 784 7.23 31.39 -0.56
C THR A 784 6.77 30.13 0.17
N MET A 785 6.96 30.09 1.49
CA MET A 785 6.53 29.01 2.39
C MET A 785 5.97 29.65 3.66
N ILE A 786 4.71 29.36 4.00
CA ILE A 786 4.04 29.85 5.22
C ILE A 786 3.55 28.63 5.99
N ILE A 787 3.90 28.53 7.27
CA ILE A 787 3.56 27.36 8.11
C ILE A 787 2.89 27.80 9.40
N SER A 788 1.61 27.48 9.53
CA SER A 788 0.79 27.75 10.70
C SER A 788 0.91 26.60 11.71
N CYS A 789 1.55 26.90 12.84
CA CYS A 789 1.82 25.99 13.95
C CYS A 789 0.93 26.28 15.17
N ILE A 790 -0.11 27.10 15.01
CA ILE A 790 -1.09 27.45 16.05
C ILE A 790 -2.23 26.42 16.09
N PRO A 791 -2.98 26.31 17.21
CA PRO A 791 -4.16 25.44 17.28
C PRO A 791 -5.26 25.91 16.31
N THR A 792 -5.97 24.99 15.67
CA THR A 792 -7.16 25.29 14.84
C THR A 792 -8.49 25.14 15.60
N HIS A 793 -8.45 25.05 16.93
CA HIS A 793 -9.62 24.80 17.78
C HIS A 793 -9.46 25.40 19.17
N ARG A 794 -10.56 25.45 19.95
CA ARG A 794 -10.55 25.92 21.35
C ARG A 794 -9.61 25.08 22.22
N ILE A 795 -8.83 25.73 23.09
CA ILE A 795 -8.03 25.08 24.13
C ILE A 795 -8.44 25.64 25.49
N GLY A 796 -9.08 24.80 26.31
CA GLY A 796 -9.72 25.25 27.54
C GLY A 796 -10.77 26.32 27.25
N SER A 797 -10.69 27.45 27.95
CA SER A 797 -11.55 28.62 27.76
C SER A 797 -11.17 29.52 26.58
N LEU A 798 -10.04 29.29 25.92
CA LEU A 798 -9.61 30.12 24.78
C LEU A 798 -10.39 29.76 23.51
N PRO A 799 -10.89 30.75 22.73
CA PRO A 799 -11.50 30.51 21.43
C PRO A 799 -10.51 29.88 20.43
N ALA A 800 -11.04 29.31 19.35
CA ALA A 800 -10.20 28.97 18.21
C ALA A 800 -9.59 30.28 17.63
N PRO A 801 -8.31 30.31 17.24
CA PRO A 801 -7.71 31.49 16.63
C PRO A 801 -8.37 31.85 15.30
N ASP A 802 -8.99 33.03 15.26
CA ASP A 802 -9.34 33.70 14.01
C ASP A 802 -8.07 34.38 13.48
N PHE A 803 -7.40 33.74 12.52
CA PHE A 803 -6.09 34.16 12.03
C PHE A 803 -6.01 34.10 10.50
N THR A 804 -5.64 35.22 9.91
CA THR A 804 -5.22 35.36 8.51
C THR A 804 -3.83 36.01 8.45
N VAL A 805 -3.12 35.83 7.34
CA VAL A 805 -1.84 36.49 7.08
C VAL A 805 -2.10 37.83 6.39
N PRO A 806 -1.38 38.92 6.71
CA PRO A 806 -1.49 40.19 5.98
C PRO A 806 -1.32 40.02 4.47
N GLU A 807 -2.23 40.55 3.66
CA GLU A 807 -2.25 40.34 2.20
C GLU A 807 -0.96 40.79 1.50
N ALA A 808 -0.29 41.81 2.05
CA ALA A 808 1.04 42.26 1.59
C ALA A 808 2.10 41.15 1.67
N TRP A 809 2.07 40.30 2.72
CA TRP A 809 3.01 39.19 2.89
C TRP A 809 2.72 38.03 1.91
N LEU A 810 1.53 37.98 1.32
CA LEU A 810 1.17 37.05 0.24
C LEU A 810 1.58 37.57 -1.15
N GLY A 811 2.32 38.70 -1.21
CA GLY A 811 2.74 39.42 -2.41
C GLY A 811 3.68 38.71 -3.40
N SER A 812 4.11 37.47 -3.12
CA SER A 812 5.03 36.71 -3.99
C SER A 812 4.50 36.57 -5.43
N SER A 813 5.27 37.06 -6.42
CA SER A 813 4.88 37.03 -7.84
C SER A 813 4.89 35.63 -8.47
N THR A 814 5.51 34.65 -7.79
CA THR A 814 5.48 33.22 -8.17
C THR A 814 4.63 32.40 -7.20
N GLY A 815 3.86 33.04 -6.31
CA GLY A 815 3.10 32.36 -5.26
C GLY A 815 3.97 31.64 -4.24
N GLY A 816 3.49 30.52 -3.72
CA GLY A 816 4.14 29.78 -2.64
C GLY A 816 3.30 28.62 -2.13
N VAL A 817 3.62 28.11 -0.94
CA VAL A 817 2.81 27.12 -0.22
C VAL A 817 2.39 27.66 1.15
N VAL A 818 1.12 27.51 1.50
CA VAL A 818 0.60 27.70 2.87
C VAL A 818 0.28 26.32 3.45
N ILE A 819 0.77 26.05 4.65
CA ILE A 819 0.61 24.77 5.35
C ILE A 819 0.00 25.03 6.72
N GLU A 820 -1.18 24.50 7.01
CA GLU A 820 -1.75 24.50 8.36
C GLU A 820 -1.61 23.12 9.01
N LEU A 821 -1.01 23.07 10.20
CA LEU A 821 -0.64 21.80 10.84
C LEU A 821 -1.77 21.21 11.72
N GLY A 822 -2.83 21.97 12.01
CA GLY A 822 -3.98 21.51 12.80
C GLY A 822 -5.07 20.89 11.93
N TYR A 823 -5.49 19.66 12.24
CA TYR A 823 -6.50 18.92 11.46
C TYR A 823 -7.88 18.78 12.13
N LYS A 824 -8.06 19.21 13.39
CA LYS A 824 -9.36 19.05 14.10
C LYS A 824 -10.51 19.79 13.38
N THR A 825 -10.19 20.88 12.69
CA THR A 825 -10.99 21.41 11.58
C THR A 825 -10.08 21.78 10.39
N LEU A 826 -10.63 21.77 9.17
CA LEU A 826 -10.00 22.27 7.93
C LEU A 826 -10.72 23.51 7.37
N ASP A 827 -11.71 23.98 8.14
CA ASP A 827 -12.52 25.17 7.93
C ASP A 827 -11.90 26.24 8.84
N THR A 828 -10.90 26.96 8.32
CA THR A 828 -10.13 27.98 9.04
C THR A 828 -9.88 29.21 8.16
N PRO A 829 -9.78 30.42 8.74
CA PRO A 829 -9.63 31.65 7.95
C PRO A 829 -8.36 31.66 7.10
N LEU A 830 -7.24 31.09 7.59
CA LEU A 830 -5.99 30.98 6.83
C LEU A 830 -6.11 30.03 5.64
N LEU A 831 -6.75 28.87 5.81
CA LEU A 831 -6.97 27.93 4.69
C LEU A 831 -7.91 28.54 3.65
N GLU A 832 -8.95 29.28 4.06
CA GLU A 832 -9.85 30.00 3.16
C GLU A 832 -9.18 31.18 2.45
N GLN A 833 -8.29 31.92 3.12
CA GLN A 833 -7.45 32.93 2.48
C GLN A 833 -6.51 32.30 1.43
N SER A 834 -5.80 31.24 1.79
CA SER A 834 -4.89 30.53 0.87
C SER A 834 -5.62 29.95 -0.36
N ARG A 835 -6.86 29.47 -0.18
CA ARG A 835 -7.72 29.00 -1.28
C ARG A 835 -8.10 30.14 -2.24
N ARG A 836 -8.43 31.34 -1.72
CA ARG A 836 -8.71 32.53 -2.54
C ARG A 836 -7.47 32.97 -3.34
N GLU A 837 -6.29 32.95 -2.72
CA GLU A 837 -5.03 33.36 -3.35
C GLU A 837 -4.43 32.34 -4.33
N ALA A 838 -5.07 31.18 -4.52
CA ALA A 838 -4.59 30.13 -5.42
C ALA A 838 -4.40 30.61 -6.87
N HIS A 839 -5.18 31.61 -7.31
CA HIS A 839 -5.06 32.24 -8.63
C HIS A 839 -3.70 32.94 -8.86
N ARG A 840 -2.96 33.26 -7.78
CA ARG A 840 -1.58 33.84 -7.81
C ARG A 840 -0.49 32.78 -7.67
N GLY A 841 -0.85 31.49 -7.76
CA GLY A 841 0.09 30.37 -7.60
C GLY A 841 0.36 29.96 -6.16
N TRP A 842 -0.48 30.36 -5.19
CA TRP A 842 -0.44 29.82 -3.83
C TRP A 842 -1.06 28.42 -3.76
N VAL A 843 -0.38 27.50 -3.08
CA VAL A 843 -0.84 26.12 -2.89
C VAL A 843 -1.19 25.90 -1.43
N THR A 844 -2.44 25.49 -1.18
CA THR A 844 -2.94 25.19 0.17
C THR A 844 -2.67 23.72 0.50
N MET A 845 -1.98 23.47 1.62
CA MET A 845 -1.81 22.15 2.23
C MET A 845 -2.43 22.18 3.62
N ASP A 846 -3.22 21.17 3.96
CA ASP A 846 -3.97 21.12 5.22
C ASP A 846 -3.46 20.00 6.16
N GLY A 847 -4.01 19.93 7.37
CA GLY A 847 -3.55 18.98 8.39
C GLY A 847 -3.70 17.51 7.99
N LEU A 848 -4.55 17.18 7.00
CA LEU A 848 -4.68 15.82 6.46
C LEU A 848 -3.70 15.54 5.30
N ASP A 849 -3.12 16.56 4.67
CA ASP A 849 -1.89 16.36 3.87
C ASP A 849 -0.73 15.92 4.80
N LEU A 850 -0.60 16.56 5.97
CA LEU A 850 0.49 16.36 6.93
C LEU A 850 0.40 15.04 7.73
N LEU A 851 -0.72 14.80 8.41
CA LEU A 851 -0.84 13.77 9.45
C LEU A 851 -0.45 12.36 8.95
N PRO A 852 -0.81 11.92 7.73
CA PRO A 852 -0.37 10.63 7.22
C PRO A 852 1.15 10.58 7.00
N GLU A 853 1.81 11.64 6.51
CA GLU A 853 3.25 11.61 6.23
C GLU A 853 4.09 11.44 7.51
N GLN A 854 3.69 12.04 8.64
CA GLN A 854 4.34 11.75 9.93
C GLN A 854 3.99 10.35 10.47
N GLY A 855 2.76 9.88 10.24
CA GLY A 855 2.27 8.56 10.65
C GLY A 855 2.94 7.40 9.90
N PHE A 856 3.26 7.60 8.62
CA PHE A 856 4.01 6.65 7.80
C PHE A 856 5.40 6.37 8.39
N ALA A 857 6.09 7.40 8.88
CA ALA A 857 7.39 7.27 9.53
C ALA A 857 7.28 6.65 10.93
N GLN A 858 6.21 6.96 11.68
CA GLN A 858 5.91 6.32 12.96
C GLN A 858 5.65 4.83 12.82
N PHE A 859 4.85 4.41 11.82
CA PHE A 859 4.61 3.00 11.53
C PHE A 859 5.91 2.26 11.16
N GLU A 860 6.77 2.87 10.33
CA GLU A 860 8.09 2.31 9.99
C GLU A 860 8.98 2.09 11.23
N LEU A 861 8.93 2.98 12.23
CA LEU A 861 9.68 2.87 13.49
C LEU A 861 9.10 1.86 14.48
N PHE A 862 7.76 1.83 14.62
CA PHE A 862 7.09 0.96 15.59
C PHE A 862 7.09 -0.52 15.20
N THR A 863 7.12 -0.83 13.90
CA THR A 863 6.90 -2.19 13.37
C THR A 863 8.09 -2.79 12.64
N GLY A 864 9.07 -1.97 12.23
CA GLY A 864 10.12 -2.38 11.29
C GLY A 864 9.62 -2.71 9.87
N ARG A 865 8.34 -2.50 9.55
CA ARG A 865 7.71 -2.73 8.24
C ARG A 865 7.47 -1.43 7.47
N ARG A 866 7.41 -1.52 6.14
CA ARG A 866 7.00 -0.41 5.28
C ARG A 866 5.55 -0.02 5.55
N SER A 867 5.29 1.28 5.66
CA SER A 867 3.94 1.82 5.78
C SER A 867 3.16 1.66 4.46
N PRO A 868 1.95 1.07 4.45
CA PRO A 868 1.08 1.03 3.28
C PRO A 868 0.42 2.41 3.10
N ARG A 869 1.15 3.33 2.47
CA ARG A 869 0.90 4.79 2.55
C ARG A 869 -0.44 5.23 1.96
N ARG A 870 -0.87 4.62 0.85
CA ARG A 870 -2.16 4.88 0.20
C ARG A 870 -3.31 4.45 1.14
N LEU A 871 -3.31 3.20 1.60
CA LEU A 871 -4.24 2.68 2.61
C LEU A 871 -4.30 3.52 3.88
N MET A 872 -3.16 3.85 4.50
CA MET A 872 -3.10 4.67 5.72
C MET A 872 -3.75 6.05 5.50
N ARG A 873 -3.47 6.70 4.36
CA ARG A 873 -4.06 7.99 4.00
C ARG A 873 -5.57 7.86 3.76
N ARG A 874 -6.03 6.81 3.06
CA ARG A 874 -7.46 6.53 2.85
C ARG A 874 -8.19 6.27 4.17
N ALA A 875 -7.62 5.49 5.08
CA ALA A 875 -8.19 5.22 6.40
C ALA A 875 -8.26 6.48 7.27
N ALA A 876 -7.25 7.36 7.23
CA ALA A 876 -7.29 8.65 7.91
C ALA A 876 -8.40 9.57 7.36
N LEU A 877 -8.59 9.61 6.04
CA LEU A 877 -9.63 10.41 5.40
C LEU A 877 -11.04 9.87 5.68
N ALA A 878 -11.24 8.55 5.59
CA ALA A 878 -12.53 7.91 5.85
C ALA A 878 -12.97 7.97 7.32
N ALA A 879 -12.03 8.17 8.26
CA ALA A 879 -12.30 8.38 9.68
C ALA A 879 -12.47 9.87 10.07
N TYR A 880 -12.41 10.80 9.10
CA TYR A 880 -12.60 12.23 9.37
C TYR A 880 -14.09 12.60 9.25
N PRO A 881 -14.73 13.12 10.32
CA PRO A 881 -16.18 13.33 10.34
C PRO A 881 -16.64 14.42 9.37
N ASN A 882 -17.80 14.19 8.76
CA ASN A 882 -18.39 15.09 7.77
C ASN A 882 -18.87 16.41 8.41
N LYS A 883 -19.06 17.46 7.59
CA LYS A 883 -19.34 18.82 8.09
C LYS A 883 -20.60 18.90 8.97
N GLU A 884 -21.62 18.09 8.71
CA GLU A 884 -22.86 18.05 9.48
C GLU A 884 -22.65 17.46 10.89
N GLU A 885 -21.81 16.43 11.01
CA GLU A 885 -21.48 15.81 12.31
C GLU A 885 -20.71 16.77 13.21
N LYS A 886 -19.87 17.65 12.64
CA LYS A 886 -19.10 18.64 13.40
C LYS A 886 -19.98 19.57 14.24
N HIS A 887 -21.16 19.97 13.73
CA HIS A 887 -22.08 20.83 14.48
C HIS A 887 -22.62 20.08 15.72
N ARG A 888 -23.20 18.89 15.51
CA ARG A 888 -23.70 18.05 16.61
C ARG A 888 -22.60 17.66 17.61
N ALA A 889 -21.40 17.33 17.15
CA ALA A 889 -20.30 16.94 18.03
C ALA A 889 -19.78 18.11 18.89
N VAL A 890 -19.80 19.35 18.36
CA VAL A 890 -19.43 20.55 19.14
C VAL A 890 -20.54 20.92 20.13
N GLU A 891 -21.81 20.82 19.76
CA GLU A 891 -22.93 21.00 20.71
C GLU A 891 -22.92 19.96 21.82
N LEU A 892 -22.77 18.67 21.49
CA LEU A 892 -22.68 17.59 22.48
C LEU A 892 -21.47 17.73 23.42
N GLN A 893 -20.29 18.15 22.92
CA GLN A 893 -19.14 18.43 23.79
C GLN A 893 -19.35 19.65 24.68
N ASN A 894 -20.06 20.70 24.22
CA ASN A 894 -20.42 21.84 25.07
C ASN A 894 -21.46 21.44 26.14
N LEU A 895 -22.47 20.65 25.77
CA LEU A 895 -23.51 20.15 26.67
C LEU A 895 -22.93 19.25 27.77
N GLN A 896 -22.07 18.28 27.42
CA GLN A 896 -21.37 17.44 28.40
C GLN A 896 -20.45 18.27 29.33
N PHE A 897 -19.85 19.36 28.83
CA PHE A 897 -19.02 20.25 29.65
C PHE A 897 -19.85 21.16 30.57
N GLN A 898 -21.11 21.45 30.24
CA GLN A 898 -22.04 22.16 31.13
C GLN A 898 -22.71 21.21 32.14
N GLN A 899 -23.09 20.00 31.72
CA GLN A 899 -23.68 18.97 32.59
C GLN A 899 -22.70 18.45 33.66
N SER A 900 -21.38 18.53 33.43
CA SER A 900 -20.37 18.20 34.46
C SER A 900 -20.22 19.28 35.55
N MET A 901 -20.91 20.43 35.44
CA MET A 901 -20.82 21.56 36.37
C MET A 901 -22.05 21.74 37.27
N HIS A 902 -23.23 21.27 36.87
CA HIS A 902 -24.47 21.36 37.67
C HIS A 902 -25.18 20.01 37.66
N GLY A 903 -25.38 19.43 38.84
CA GLY A 903 -26.08 18.16 39.01
C GLY A 903 -27.37 18.29 39.80
N VAL A 904 -28.16 17.22 39.75
CA VAL A 904 -29.38 16.91 40.52
C VAL A 904 -30.70 17.49 39.98
N GLU A 905 -31.66 16.57 39.83
CA GLU A 905 -33.13 16.70 39.73
C GLU A 905 -33.86 17.10 38.43
N HIS A 906 -35.01 16.43 38.29
CA HIS A 906 -36.12 16.51 37.32
C HIS A 906 -35.96 15.97 35.88
N ASP A 907 -37.11 15.48 35.38
CA ASP A 907 -37.25 14.40 34.39
C ASP A 907 -38.58 14.55 33.59
N GLN A 908 -38.63 13.95 32.40
CA GLN A 908 -39.82 13.65 31.56
C GLN A 908 -40.65 14.79 30.89
N TYR A 909 -41.50 14.34 29.93
CA TYR A 909 -42.40 15.06 28.99
C TYR A 909 -41.78 15.76 27.76
N VAL A 910 -42.41 15.54 26.56
CA VAL A 910 -42.53 16.39 25.34
C VAL A 910 -42.54 15.62 23.98
N VAL A 911 -42.00 14.40 23.88
CA VAL A 911 -41.52 13.82 22.59
C VAL A 911 -42.59 13.34 21.56
N SER A 912 -43.89 13.34 21.85
CA SER A 912 -44.87 12.48 21.15
C SER A 912 -45.36 12.87 19.74
N GLU A 913 -45.28 14.13 19.28
CA GLU A 913 -46.01 14.56 18.06
C GLU A 913 -45.27 14.36 16.72
N ILE A 914 -43.94 14.23 16.69
CA ILE A 914 -43.15 14.39 15.45
C ILE A 914 -43.15 13.12 14.55
N VAL A 915 -43.79 12.02 14.97
CA VAL A 915 -43.49 10.67 14.45
C VAL A 915 -44.23 10.28 13.15
N ALA A 916 -45.37 10.91 12.82
CA ALA A 916 -46.27 10.42 11.77
C ALA A 916 -45.84 10.71 10.30
N ASP A 917 -45.23 11.88 10.03
CA ASP A 917 -45.13 12.48 8.68
C ASP A 917 -44.31 11.68 7.63
N LEU A 918 -43.50 10.72 8.06
CA LEU A 918 -42.51 10.02 7.21
C LEU A 918 -42.92 8.60 6.75
N ARG A 919 -44.22 8.26 6.76
CA ARG A 919 -44.73 6.92 6.37
C ARG A 919 -44.94 6.72 4.86
N GLU A 920 -45.13 7.80 4.12
CA GLU A 920 -45.84 7.75 2.84
C GLU A 920 -44.99 7.43 1.59
N LYS A 921 -43.65 7.65 1.61
CA LYS A 921 -42.94 8.06 0.37
C LYS A 921 -42.13 7.02 -0.43
N MET A 922 -41.73 5.86 0.14
CA MET A 922 -40.64 5.06 -0.47
C MET A 922 -40.97 3.56 -0.64
N SER A 923 -41.54 3.17 -1.79
CA SER A 923 -41.75 1.78 -2.30
C SER A 923 -42.10 1.78 -3.82
N ARG A 924 -41.91 0.65 -4.55
CA ARG A 924 -41.89 0.39 -6.04
C ARG A 924 -40.52 0.65 -6.70
N LYS A 925 -39.90 -0.17 -7.61
CA LYS A 925 -40.21 -1.47 -8.26
C LYS A 925 -38.88 -2.27 -8.61
N LEU A 926 -38.98 -3.43 -9.28
CA LEU A 926 -38.22 -4.69 -9.06
C LEU A 926 -36.95 -5.03 -9.94
N ARG A 927 -36.67 -6.35 -10.16
CA ARG A 927 -35.47 -7.03 -10.73
C ARG A 927 -35.75 -7.79 -12.09
N PRO A 928 -35.10 -8.94 -12.49
CA PRO A 928 -33.69 -9.46 -12.52
C PRO A 928 -33.27 -10.13 -13.89
N ARG A 929 -32.02 -10.67 -14.06
CA ARG A 929 -31.72 -12.06 -14.58
C ARG A 929 -30.23 -12.38 -14.89
N THR A 930 -29.60 -13.34 -14.19
CA THR A 930 -28.61 -14.35 -14.69
C THR A 930 -28.14 -15.32 -13.58
N ARG A 931 -27.68 -16.53 -13.94
CA ARG A 931 -27.25 -17.61 -13.01
C ARG A 931 -25.88 -17.37 -12.35
N VAL A 932 -25.74 -17.87 -11.12
CA VAL A 932 -24.61 -17.66 -10.17
C VAL A 932 -24.45 -18.95 -9.30
N SER A 933 -23.60 -19.03 -8.26
CA SER A 933 -23.53 -20.22 -7.35
C SER A 933 -24.72 -20.28 -6.38
N PRO A 934 -25.11 -21.42 -5.77
CA PRO A 934 -26.29 -21.48 -4.88
C PRO A 934 -26.25 -20.48 -3.72
N TYR A 935 -25.08 -20.29 -3.09
CA TYR A 935 -24.85 -19.31 -2.03
C TYR A 935 -24.91 -17.85 -2.53
N VAL A 936 -24.23 -17.54 -3.63
CA VAL A 936 -24.23 -16.16 -4.17
C VAL A 936 -25.55 -15.86 -4.89
N LEU A 937 -26.28 -16.89 -5.36
CA LEU A 937 -27.66 -16.81 -5.81
C LEU A 937 -28.56 -16.51 -4.63
N ARG A 938 -28.51 -17.29 -3.55
CA ARG A 938 -29.21 -17.00 -2.29
C ARG A 938 -29.04 -15.53 -1.90
N LYS A 939 -27.80 -15.07 -1.71
CA LYS A 939 -27.49 -13.66 -1.42
C LYS A 939 -28.06 -12.69 -2.49
N LYS A 940 -27.74 -12.90 -3.77
CA LYS A 940 -28.26 -12.13 -4.93
C LYS A 940 -29.73 -12.43 -5.25
N ARG A 941 -30.44 -13.14 -4.36
CA ARG A 941 -31.88 -13.38 -4.36
C ARG A 941 -32.57 -12.92 -3.06
N LEU A 942 -31.81 -12.46 -2.06
CA LEU A 942 -32.26 -11.47 -1.07
C LEU A 942 -32.04 -10.04 -1.56
N GLU A 943 -30.79 -9.66 -1.91
CA GLU A 943 -30.35 -8.27 -2.17
C GLU A 943 -31.37 -7.45 -3.00
N THR A 944 -31.50 -7.74 -4.30
CA THR A 944 -32.31 -6.91 -5.21
C THR A 944 -33.84 -6.96 -4.96
N TYR A 945 -34.35 -7.69 -3.97
CA TYR A 945 -35.77 -7.73 -3.62
C TYR A 945 -36.04 -6.54 -2.70
N PHE A 946 -35.04 -6.23 -1.88
CA PHE A 946 -34.90 -5.00 -1.15
C PHE A 946 -34.29 -3.84 -1.97
N GLU A 947 -33.48 -4.10 -3.01
CA GLU A 947 -33.21 -3.11 -4.08
C GLU A 947 -34.40 -2.98 -5.07
N GLY A 948 -35.46 -3.80 -4.89
CA GLY A 948 -36.60 -3.95 -5.80
C GLY A 948 -37.83 -3.14 -5.41
N ASP A 949 -37.66 -2.22 -4.47
CA ASP A 949 -38.65 -1.27 -4.00
C ASP A 949 -37.88 0.00 -3.61
N ALA A 950 -38.11 1.12 -4.30
CA ALA A 950 -37.17 2.22 -4.31
C ALA A 950 -37.03 2.91 -2.94
N GLU A 951 -35.79 3.33 -2.68
CA GLU A 951 -35.33 4.08 -1.51
C GLU A 951 -35.48 3.38 -0.13
N LYS A 952 -34.37 2.76 0.29
CA LYS A 952 -33.90 2.77 1.69
C LYS A 952 -34.70 1.95 2.73
N ARG A 953 -35.41 0.87 2.36
CA ARG A 953 -36.13 0.02 3.35
C ARG A 953 -35.30 -1.07 4.04
N PHE A 954 -34.43 -1.81 3.35
CA PHE A 954 -33.59 -2.86 3.97
C PHE A 954 -32.14 -2.84 3.43
N GLN A 955 -31.16 -3.10 4.30
CA GLN A 955 -29.74 -3.34 3.97
C GLN A 955 -29.32 -4.71 4.50
N LEU A 956 -28.77 -5.58 3.64
CA LEU A 956 -28.05 -6.77 4.10
C LEU A 956 -26.61 -6.43 4.44
N GLU A 957 -26.29 -6.34 5.73
CA GLU A 957 -24.93 -6.26 6.23
C GLU A 957 -24.37 -7.70 6.35
N ASP A 958 -23.48 -8.07 5.41
CA ASP A 958 -22.91 -9.42 5.27
C ASP A 958 -21.80 -9.64 6.32
N HIS A 959 -22.16 -10.30 7.42
CA HIS A 959 -21.36 -10.33 8.65
C HIS A 959 -20.51 -11.61 8.74
N HIS A 960 -19.46 -11.68 7.91
CA HIS A 960 -18.42 -12.70 8.05
C HIS A 960 -17.66 -12.53 9.39
N GLY A 961 -18.02 -13.36 10.37
CA GLY A 961 -17.21 -13.58 11.58
C GLY A 961 -15.84 -14.17 11.24
N GLN A 962 -14.86 -14.01 12.13
CA GLN A 962 -13.56 -14.65 11.96
C GLN A 962 -13.63 -16.11 12.42
N GLY A 963 -13.60 -17.01 11.45
CA GLY A 963 -13.88 -18.43 11.63
C GLY A 963 -14.79 -18.86 10.48
N GLY A 964 -14.34 -19.80 9.65
CA GLY A 964 -15.02 -20.17 8.40
C GLY A 964 -16.23 -21.07 8.59
N GLN A 965 -17.10 -20.75 9.56
CA GLN A 965 -18.23 -21.59 9.98
C GLN A 965 -19.53 -20.77 10.06
N ALA A 966 -20.55 -21.17 9.30
CA ALA A 966 -21.88 -20.56 9.16
C ALA A 966 -21.95 -19.02 8.93
N SER A 967 -22.49 -18.60 7.78
CA SER A 967 -22.53 -17.19 7.37
C SER A 967 -23.70 -16.42 8.03
N VAL A 968 -23.39 -15.34 8.74
CA VAL A 968 -24.37 -14.49 9.45
C VAL A 968 -24.73 -13.26 8.61
N TYR A 969 -26.00 -13.14 8.23
CA TYR A 969 -26.56 -11.99 7.52
C TYR A 969 -27.33 -11.11 8.49
N LYS A 970 -26.91 -9.86 8.61
CA LYS A 970 -27.57 -8.88 9.47
C LYS A 970 -28.49 -8.02 8.59
N VAL A 971 -29.76 -8.41 8.48
CA VAL A 971 -30.77 -7.70 7.68
C VAL A 971 -31.30 -6.52 8.49
N LYS A 972 -30.73 -5.35 8.22
CA LYS A 972 -31.07 -4.08 8.83
C LYS A 972 -32.29 -3.49 8.11
N TYR A 973 -33.37 -3.18 8.81
CA TYR A 973 -34.59 -2.67 8.19
C TYR A 973 -35.16 -1.43 8.88
N THR A 974 -35.76 -0.58 8.05
CA THR A 974 -36.41 0.68 8.45
C THR A 974 -37.83 0.68 7.85
N ARG A 975 -38.77 0.06 8.58
CA ARG A 975 -40.18 -0.06 8.20
C ARG A 975 -40.81 1.34 8.25
N LEU A 976 -41.01 1.95 7.07
CA LEU A 976 -41.31 3.39 6.90
C LEU A 976 -42.36 3.92 7.89
N GLY A 977 -42.25 5.19 8.28
CA GLY A 977 -43.29 5.89 9.05
C GLY A 977 -43.19 5.89 10.56
N CYS A 978 -41.97 5.85 11.07
CA CYS A 978 -41.66 6.57 12.30
C CYS A 978 -40.58 7.60 11.92
N SER A 979 -40.75 8.88 12.29
CA SER A 979 -39.67 9.86 12.07
C SER A 979 -38.44 9.58 12.95
N SER A 980 -38.61 8.82 14.02
CA SER A 980 -37.55 8.11 14.74
C SER A 980 -37.00 6.95 13.90
N ALA A 981 -36.02 7.26 13.04
CA ALA A 981 -35.30 6.29 12.23
C ALA A 981 -34.30 5.44 13.05
N THR A 982 -34.79 4.68 14.03
CA THR A 982 -34.04 3.58 14.67
C THR A 982 -34.12 2.33 13.81
N PRO A 983 -33.02 1.87 13.17
CA PRO A 983 -33.03 0.65 12.39
C PRO A 983 -33.19 -0.57 13.31
N ARG A 984 -34.07 -1.50 12.92
CA ARG A 984 -34.12 -2.86 13.51
C ARG A 984 -33.17 -3.77 12.71
N PHE A 985 -32.68 -4.84 13.34
CA PHE A 985 -31.73 -5.76 12.73
C PHE A 985 -32.19 -7.21 12.97
N LEU A 986 -32.48 -7.93 11.90
CA LEU A 986 -32.69 -9.38 11.91
C LEU A 986 -31.33 -10.08 11.67
N VAL A 987 -31.10 -11.25 12.29
CA VAL A 987 -29.81 -11.96 12.23
C VAL A 987 -30.03 -13.40 11.74
N LEU A 988 -29.82 -13.63 10.44
CA LEU A 988 -30.05 -14.92 9.78
C LEU A 988 -28.72 -15.67 9.59
N LYS A 989 -28.63 -16.95 9.97
CA LYS A 989 -27.38 -17.72 9.92
C LYS A 989 -27.49 -18.93 8.96
N LEU A 990 -26.88 -18.83 7.78
CA LEU A 990 -26.81 -19.94 6.81
C LEU A 990 -25.66 -20.89 7.21
N ALA A 991 -25.98 -22.16 7.41
CA ALA A 991 -25.03 -23.23 7.69
C ALA A 991 -24.70 -24.04 6.41
N ASP A 992 -23.67 -24.89 6.50
CA ASP A 992 -23.21 -25.75 5.41
C ASP A 992 -23.28 -27.23 5.87
N PRO A 993 -24.17 -28.08 5.34
CA PRO A 993 -24.53 -29.34 5.99
C PRO A 993 -23.50 -30.44 5.71
N GLU A 994 -22.72 -30.27 4.63
CA GLU A 994 -21.56 -31.10 4.31
C GLU A 994 -20.44 -30.92 5.35
N LYS A 995 -20.54 -29.92 6.25
CA LYS A 995 -19.61 -29.65 7.35
C LYS A 995 -20.26 -29.82 8.72
N LYS A 996 -20.24 -31.07 9.24
CA LYS A 996 -20.63 -31.37 10.64
C LYS A 996 -19.92 -30.49 11.70
N SER A 997 -18.71 -30.01 11.40
CA SER A 997 -17.97 -29.08 12.25
C SER A 997 -18.73 -27.79 12.59
N ASP A 998 -19.57 -27.30 11.68
CA ASP A 998 -20.25 -26.02 11.82
C ASP A 998 -21.43 -26.14 12.79
N VAL A 999 -22.08 -27.30 12.80
CA VAL A 999 -23.15 -27.67 13.74
C VAL A 999 -22.62 -27.86 15.17
N GLU A 1000 -21.40 -28.38 15.32
CA GLU A 1000 -20.76 -28.52 16.65
C GLU A 1000 -20.12 -27.22 17.16
N GLY A 1001 -19.53 -26.42 16.27
CA GLY A 1001 -18.88 -25.14 16.63
C GLY A 1001 -19.86 -24.12 17.22
N LEU A 1002 -21.11 -24.13 16.73
CA LEU A 1002 -22.20 -23.28 17.24
C LEU A 1002 -22.46 -23.45 18.74
N LYS A 1003 -22.37 -24.67 19.26
CA LYS A 1003 -22.76 -25.00 20.65
C LYS A 1003 -21.78 -24.49 21.74
N LYS A 1004 -20.76 -23.68 21.41
CA LYS A 1004 -19.63 -23.41 22.33
C LYS A 1004 -19.21 -21.96 22.59
N GLU A 1005 -19.77 -20.93 21.94
CA GLU A 1005 -19.43 -19.51 22.23
C GLU A 1005 -20.56 -18.72 22.93
N LYS A 1006 -20.86 -19.05 24.19
CA LYS A 1006 -21.66 -18.16 25.08
C LYS A 1006 -20.77 -17.06 25.69
N ALA A 1007 -20.50 -15.99 24.92
CA ALA A 1007 -19.63 -14.88 25.37
C ALA A 1007 -20.02 -13.47 24.86
N ILE A 1008 -21.25 -13.03 25.16
CA ILE A 1008 -21.69 -11.64 25.40
C ILE A 1008 -20.94 -10.52 24.62
N LEU A 1009 -21.50 -10.08 23.50
CA LEU A 1009 -21.13 -8.83 22.82
C LEU A 1009 -21.80 -7.61 23.50
N GLN A 1010 -21.26 -7.17 24.64
CA GLN A 1010 -21.73 -5.95 25.31
C GLN A 1010 -21.34 -4.69 24.52
N LEU A 1011 -22.34 -4.00 23.97
CA LEU A 1011 -22.22 -2.72 23.26
C LEU A 1011 -22.72 -1.55 24.11
N PRO A 1012 -21.82 -0.67 24.60
CA PRO A 1012 -22.19 0.65 25.11
C PRO A 1012 -21.69 1.78 24.18
N THR A 1013 -22.41 2.89 23.96
CA THR A 1013 -23.83 3.21 24.19
C THR A 1013 -24.15 4.46 23.34
N SER A 1014 -25.04 4.37 22.36
CA SER A 1014 -25.58 5.55 21.65
C SER A 1014 -26.96 5.34 21.01
N THR A 1015 -27.43 4.09 20.88
CA THR A 1015 -28.80 3.73 20.52
C THR A 1015 -29.44 2.99 21.69
N GLY A 1016 -30.41 3.63 22.37
CA GLY A 1016 -31.08 3.07 23.56
C GLY A 1016 -32.06 1.95 23.23
N ILE A 1017 -31.55 0.78 22.84
CA ILE A 1017 -32.33 -0.44 22.60
C ILE A 1017 -31.60 -1.61 23.27
N THR A 1018 -32.18 -2.12 24.35
CA THR A 1018 -31.81 -3.41 24.97
C THR A 1018 -32.91 -4.42 24.63
N HIS A 1019 -32.63 -5.34 23.70
CA HIS A 1019 -33.37 -6.60 23.58
C HIS A 1019 -32.53 -7.67 24.28
N ASN A 1020 -33.12 -8.40 25.22
CA ASN A 1020 -32.42 -9.46 25.96
C ASN A 1020 -32.59 -10.83 25.28
N ASP A 1021 -33.66 -10.99 24.52
CA ASP A 1021 -34.25 -12.29 24.16
C ASP A 1021 -33.89 -12.65 22.71
N VAL A 1022 -32.59 -12.61 22.41
CA VAL A 1022 -32.01 -13.15 21.17
C VAL A 1022 -30.84 -14.05 21.54
N HIS A 1023 -31.13 -15.33 21.70
CA HIS A 1023 -30.12 -16.37 21.95
C HIS A 1023 -29.48 -16.82 20.63
N GLY A 1024 -28.27 -17.38 20.71
CA GLY A 1024 -27.40 -17.62 19.55
C GLY A 1024 -27.82 -18.77 18.64
N ASP A 1025 -28.86 -19.50 19.03
CA ASP A 1025 -29.22 -20.83 18.50
C ASP A 1025 -30.44 -20.79 17.55
N ASN A 1026 -31.21 -19.69 17.52
CA ASN A 1026 -32.58 -19.65 17.00
C ASN A 1026 -32.70 -19.48 15.46
N PHE A 1027 -31.58 -19.51 14.72
CA PHE A 1027 -31.58 -19.41 13.25
C PHE A 1027 -30.53 -20.32 12.61
N MET A 1028 -30.98 -21.29 11.81
CA MET A 1028 -30.11 -22.24 11.09
C MET A 1028 -30.68 -22.62 9.73
N PHE A 1029 -29.96 -22.32 8.65
CA PHE A 1029 -30.32 -22.77 7.30
C PHE A 1029 -29.24 -23.65 6.68
N GLY A 1030 -29.42 -24.96 6.72
CA GLY A 1030 -28.67 -25.86 5.83
C GLY A 1030 -29.36 -25.96 4.46
N PRO A 1031 -28.60 -26.13 3.36
CA PRO A 1031 -29.04 -26.89 2.20
C PRO A 1031 -29.70 -28.22 2.59
N TYR A 1032 -30.56 -28.73 1.70
CA TYR A 1032 -31.32 -29.96 1.88
C TYR A 1032 -30.40 -31.17 2.15
N VAL A 1033 -30.78 -32.00 3.13
CA VAL A 1033 -30.09 -33.24 3.50
C VAL A 1033 -31.12 -34.36 3.49
N ASP A 1034 -30.81 -35.47 2.81
CA ASP A 1034 -31.66 -36.67 2.76
C ASP A 1034 -31.71 -37.37 4.14
N HIS A 1035 -32.45 -36.80 5.09
CA HIS A 1035 -32.66 -37.34 6.44
C HIS A 1035 -34.04 -36.91 6.97
N PRO A 1036 -34.91 -37.85 7.40
CA PRO A 1036 -36.34 -37.59 7.59
C PRO A 1036 -36.69 -36.53 8.66
N GLU A 1037 -35.83 -36.32 9.67
CA GLU A 1037 -36.02 -35.26 10.69
C GLU A 1037 -35.84 -33.83 10.15
N HIS A 1038 -35.25 -33.69 8.95
CA HIS A 1038 -34.97 -32.41 8.29
C HIS A 1038 -35.94 -32.07 7.16
N ASP A 1039 -36.80 -33.01 6.75
CA ASP A 1039 -37.81 -32.84 5.70
C ASP A 1039 -39.02 -31.98 6.12
N ILE A 1040 -39.24 -31.75 7.41
CA ILE A 1040 -40.34 -30.94 7.98
C ILE A 1040 -40.11 -29.41 7.72
N SER A 1041 -39.36 -29.09 6.66
CA SER A 1041 -38.96 -27.77 6.17
C SER A 1041 -38.18 -26.89 7.17
N PRO A 1042 -36.93 -26.48 6.85
CA PRO A 1042 -36.18 -25.51 7.67
C PRO A 1042 -36.92 -24.19 7.94
N ILE A 1043 -37.90 -23.83 7.10
CA ILE A 1043 -38.70 -22.60 7.23
C ILE A 1043 -39.51 -22.56 8.53
N LEU A 1044 -39.95 -23.71 9.06
CA LEU A 1044 -40.76 -23.78 10.28
C LEU A 1044 -39.92 -23.71 11.56
N LYS A 1045 -38.64 -24.11 11.49
CA LYS A 1045 -37.68 -24.09 12.62
C LYS A 1045 -37.02 -22.72 12.81
N LEU A 1046 -37.76 -21.65 12.50
CA LEU A 1046 -37.21 -20.29 12.30
C LEU A 1046 -37.99 -19.19 13.02
N LEU A 1047 -39.01 -19.58 13.79
CA LEU A 1047 -39.93 -18.68 14.47
C LEU A 1047 -39.68 -18.81 15.96
N ASP A 1048 -39.51 -17.69 16.64
CA ASP A 1048 -39.45 -17.59 18.09
C ASP A 1048 -40.30 -16.38 18.50
N PHE A 1049 -41.34 -16.63 19.29
CA PHE A 1049 -42.40 -15.71 19.64
C PHE A 1049 -42.32 -15.31 21.12
N GLY A 1050 -41.25 -14.61 21.50
CA GLY A 1050 -41.09 -14.09 22.86
C GLY A 1050 -42.34 -13.34 23.36
N GLN A 1051 -42.98 -13.89 24.39
CA GLN A 1051 -44.22 -13.34 24.94
C GLN A 1051 -43.97 -12.00 25.62
N SER A 1052 -44.63 -10.95 25.13
CA SER A 1052 -44.67 -9.65 25.81
C SER A 1052 -45.91 -8.86 25.43
N GLU A 1053 -46.86 -8.75 26.36
CA GLU A 1053 -48.05 -7.90 26.23
C GLU A 1053 -47.71 -6.39 26.17
N VAL A 1054 -46.43 -6.01 26.37
CA VAL A 1054 -45.99 -4.63 26.62
C VAL A 1054 -45.37 -3.98 25.38
N TRP A 1055 -46.09 -3.97 24.25
CA TRP A 1055 -45.77 -3.17 23.06
C TRP A 1055 -46.85 -2.11 22.75
N GLY A 1056 -47.12 -1.26 23.75
CA GLY A 1056 -48.00 -0.10 23.60
C GLY A 1056 -47.46 0.95 22.62
N ASN A 1057 -48.26 1.29 21.60
CA ASN A 1057 -48.21 2.53 20.80
C ASN A 1057 -46.87 2.91 20.13
N ILE A 1058 -46.52 2.23 19.03
CA ILE A 1058 -45.65 2.79 17.96
C ILE A 1058 -46.37 2.89 16.59
N ARG A 1059 -47.64 2.46 16.51
CA ARG A 1059 -48.46 2.48 15.27
C ARG A 1059 -49.93 2.82 15.52
N HIS A 1060 -50.27 4.11 15.57
CA HIS A 1060 -51.63 4.53 15.22
C HIS A 1060 -51.80 4.53 13.68
N ASP A 1061 -53.03 4.24 13.23
CA ASP A 1061 -53.61 4.36 11.86
C ASP A 1061 -53.93 3.08 11.05
N SER A 1062 -53.51 1.87 11.44
CA SER A 1062 -53.90 0.64 10.70
C SER A 1062 -55.14 -0.09 11.23
N GLY A 1063 -55.48 0.08 12.52
CA GLY A 1063 -56.50 -0.75 13.18
C GLY A 1063 -56.12 -2.23 13.31
N ALA A 1064 -54.83 -2.57 13.20
CA ALA A 1064 -54.27 -3.91 13.36
C ALA A 1064 -53.62 -4.10 14.74
N THR A 1065 -53.61 -5.34 15.24
CA THR A 1065 -52.94 -5.69 16.51
C THR A 1065 -51.42 -5.77 16.35
N ALA A 1066 -50.67 -5.75 17.46
CA ALA A 1066 -49.22 -5.99 17.44
C ALA A 1066 -48.89 -7.39 16.89
N GLU A 1067 -49.73 -8.37 17.21
CA GLU A 1067 -49.68 -9.74 16.70
C GLU A 1067 -49.77 -9.80 15.16
N GLN A 1068 -50.78 -9.15 14.56
CA GLN A 1068 -50.97 -9.07 13.10
C GLN A 1068 -49.83 -8.32 12.37
N TRP A 1069 -49.01 -7.57 13.11
CA TRP A 1069 -47.78 -6.94 12.62
C TRP A 1069 -46.53 -7.82 12.77
N ASN A 1070 -46.51 -8.78 13.70
CA ASN A 1070 -45.46 -9.77 13.85
C ASN A 1070 -45.64 -10.91 12.83
N VAL A 1071 -46.88 -11.37 12.63
CA VAL A 1071 -47.24 -12.36 11.60
C VAL A 1071 -46.82 -11.90 10.18
N GLU A 1072 -46.95 -10.60 9.88
CA GLU A 1072 -46.47 -10.02 8.60
C GLU A 1072 -44.95 -10.01 8.49
N ASP A 1073 -44.24 -9.52 9.52
CA ASP A 1073 -42.76 -9.53 9.54
C ASP A 1073 -42.24 -10.98 9.42
N ILE A 1074 -42.99 -12.00 9.88
CA ILE A 1074 -42.70 -13.43 9.72
C ILE A 1074 -43.03 -13.99 8.33
N GLY A 1075 -44.20 -13.69 7.76
CA GLY A 1075 -44.52 -14.06 6.38
C GLY A 1075 -43.47 -13.52 5.40
N LEU A 1076 -42.99 -12.28 5.64
CA LEU A 1076 -41.88 -11.67 4.92
C LEU A 1076 -40.56 -12.44 5.08
N MET A 1077 -40.25 -13.00 6.26
CA MET A 1077 -39.10 -13.89 6.46
C MET A 1077 -39.27 -15.20 5.70
N MET A 1078 -40.39 -15.90 5.85
CA MET A 1078 -40.67 -17.16 5.15
C MET A 1078 -40.59 -17.00 3.63
N ALA A 1079 -41.23 -15.96 3.07
CA ALA A 1079 -41.15 -15.62 1.65
C ALA A 1079 -39.70 -15.30 1.21
N SER A 1080 -38.92 -14.58 2.02
CA SER A 1080 -37.51 -14.29 1.74
C SER A 1080 -36.66 -15.57 1.69
N VAL A 1081 -36.93 -16.54 2.57
CA VAL A 1081 -36.29 -17.88 2.61
C VAL A 1081 -36.68 -18.74 1.42
N ILE A 1082 -37.89 -18.56 0.90
CA ILE A 1082 -38.34 -19.26 -0.30
C ILE A 1082 -37.67 -18.66 -1.55
N ILE A 1083 -37.63 -17.33 -1.69
CA ILE A 1083 -36.91 -16.65 -2.80
C ILE A 1083 -35.40 -16.96 -2.76
N LEU A 1084 -34.84 -17.23 -1.57
CA LEU A 1084 -33.47 -17.71 -1.35
C LEU A 1084 -33.21 -19.07 -2.06
N GLU A 1085 -34.19 -19.97 -2.19
CA GLU A 1085 -33.98 -21.32 -2.72
C GLU A 1085 -34.06 -21.40 -4.26
N THR A 1086 -35.18 -20.97 -4.86
CA THR A 1086 -35.75 -21.55 -6.10
C THR A 1086 -35.22 -21.09 -7.48
N ASP A 1087 -34.29 -20.14 -7.51
CA ASP A 1087 -33.59 -19.59 -8.70
C ASP A 1087 -34.36 -18.80 -9.76
N LYS A 1088 -35.67 -18.90 -9.75
CA LYS A 1088 -36.55 -18.05 -10.55
C LYS A 1088 -36.98 -16.83 -9.76
N ARG A 1089 -37.63 -15.91 -10.45
CA ARG A 1089 -38.47 -14.88 -9.86
C ARG A 1089 -39.62 -14.60 -10.81
N TYR A 1090 -40.81 -14.64 -10.26
CA TYR A 1090 -41.93 -13.93 -10.82
C TYR A 1090 -41.96 -12.51 -10.25
N THR A 1091 -42.58 -11.60 -11.00
CA THR A 1091 -42.87 -10.22 -10.60
C THR A 1091 -44.27 -9.89 -11.11
N GLY A 1092 -45.20 -10.82 -10.85
CA GLY A 1092 -46.59 -10.73 -11.28
C GLY A 1092 -47.34 -9.66 -10.50
N GLU A 1093 -48.56 -9.37 -10.96
CA GLU A 1093 -49.53 -8.56 -10.22
C GLU A 1093 -50.11 -9.41 -9.08
N GLU A 1094 -50.74 -8.77 -8.08
CA GLU A 1094 -51.36 -9.49 -6.97
C GLU A 1094 -52.52 -10.38 -7.46
N ILE A 1095 -52.64 -11.58 -6.87
CA ILE A 1095 -53.69 -12.56 -7.16
C ILE A 1095 -54.41 -12.89 -5.84
N GLU A 1096 -55.73 -12.98 -5.87
CA GLU A 1096 -56.55 -13.54 -4.78
C GLU A 1096 -56.22 -15.02 -4.56
N ILE A 1097 -56.00 -15.41 -3.30
CA ILE A 1097 -55.70 -16.80 -2.91
C ILE A 1097 -56.86 -17.39 -2.11
N ASP A 1098 -57.37 -18.53 -2.55
CA ASP A 1098 -58.40 -19.33 -1.86
C ASP A 1098 -57.80 -20.00 -0.62
N LEU A 1099 -58.33 -19.64 0.56
CA LEU A 1099 -57.95 -20.21 1.86
C LEU A 1099 -59.04 -21.15 2.44
N SER A 1100 -59.98 -21.62 1.63
CA SER A 1100 -61.09 -22.50 2.07
C SER A 1100 -60.59 -23.83 2.64
N GLN A 1101 -59.46 -24.34 2.14
CA GLN A 1101 -58.77 -25.51 2.69
C GLN A 1101 -58.27 -25.31 4.14
N PHE A 1102 -58.05 -24.06 4.57
CA PHE A 1102 -57.74 -23.68 5.96
C PHE A 1102 -58.98 -23.16 6.72
N GLY A 1103 -60.19 -23.40 6.19
CA GLY A 1103 -61.45 -23.05 6.82
C GLY A 1103 -61.86 -21.57 6.70
N ARG A 1104 -61.11 -20.73 5.98
CA ARG A 1104 -61.48 -19.31 5.76
C ARG A 1104 -62.29 -19.16 4.46
N SER A 1105 -63.45 -18.51 4.55
CA SER A 1105 -64.48 -18.49 3.50
C SER A 1105 -64.27 -17.46 2.38
N ASN A 1106 -63.19 -16.69 2.43
CA ASN A 1106 -62.96 -15.55 1.57
C ASN A 1106 -61.55 -15.65 0.99
N ASP A 1107 -61.41 -15.35 -0.30
CA ASP A 1107 -60.10 -15.26 -0.94
C ASP A 1107 -59.33 -14.05 -0.40
N VAL A 1108 -58.02 -14.20 -0.25
CA VAL A 1108 -57.16 -13.18 0.38
C VAL A 1108 -56.20 -12.58 -0.62
N LEU A 1109 -56.26 -11.25 -0.77
CA LEU A 1109 -55.28 -10.46 -1.52
C LEU A 1109 -53.96 -10.36 -0.74
N SER A 1110 -52.87 -10.82 -1.36
CA SER A 1110 -51.54 -10.85 -0.76
C SER A 1110 -50.44 -10.62 -1.81
N PRO A 1111 -49.48 -9.70 -1.57
CA PRO A 1111 -48.33 -9.49 -2.46
C PRO A 1111 -47.36 -10.68 -2.50
N ALA A 1112 -47.53 -11.69 -1.63
CA ALA A 1112 -46.80 -12.95 -1.71
C ALA A 1112 -47.22 -13.82 -2.89
N SER A 1113 -48.46 -13.67 -3.41
CA SER A 1113 -48.96 -14.42 -4.57
C SER A 1113 -48.09 -14.22 -5.82
N GLY A 1114 -47.60 -13.00 -6.05
CA GLY A 1114 -46.66 -12.67 -7.13
C GLY A 1114 -45.24 -13.26 -6.95
N ILE A 1115 -44.96 -13.92 -5.83
CA ILE A 1115 -43.69 -14.59 -5.47
C ILE A 1115 -43.88 -16.12 -5.49
N LEU A 1116 -44.99 -16.57 -4.90
CA LEU A 1116 -45.42 -17.96 -4.75
C LEU A 1116 -46.80 -18.13 -5.38
N PRO A 1117 -46.89 -18.13 -6.72
CA PRO A 1117 -48.17 -18.28 -7.40
C PRO A 1117 -48.77 -19.65 -7.12
N ASP A 1118 -50.08 -19.71 -6.97
CA ASP A 1118 -50.82 -20.96 -7.05
C ASP A 1118 -50.76 -21.50 -8.50
N ALA A 1119 -50.32 -22.75 -8.65
CA ALA A 1119 -50.29 -23.46 -9.92
C ALA A 1119 -51.70 -23.90 -10.40
N GLY A 1120 -52.72 -23.80 -9.55
CA GLY A 1120 -54.14 -23.93 -9.87
C GLY A 1120 -54.75 -22.70 -10.57
N SER A 1121 -54.05 -21.56 -10.57
CA SER A 1121 -54.42 -20.38 -11.36
C SER A 1121 -54.46 -20.73 -12.84
N ARG A 1122 -55.67 -20.74 -13.43
CA ARG A 1122 -55.99 -21.46 -14.69
C ARG A 1122 -55.20 -21.03 -15.93
N ASP A 1123 -54.55 -19.88 -15.90
CA ASP A 1123 -53.79 -19.31 -17.02
C ASP A 1123 -52.25 -19.41 -16.85
N MET A 1124 -51.73 -20.01 -15.76
CA MET A 1124 -50.28 -20.21 -15.58
C MET A 1124 -49.78 -21.53 -16.17
N ASP A 1125 -48.79 -21.44 -17.06
CA ASP A 1125 -48.00 -22.59 -17.54
C ASP A 1125 -47.12 -23.15 -16.39
N PRO A 1126 -47.28 -24.42 -15.97
CA PRO A 1126 -46.51 -25.00 -14.87
C PRO A 1126 -44.99 -25.01 -15.07
N SER A 1127 -44.50 -24.92 -16.32
CA SER A 1127 -43.06 -24.78 -16.59
C SER A 1127 -42.51 -23.40 -16.18
N LEU A 1128 -43.38 -22.40 -16.05
CA LEU A 1128 -43.04 -21.04 -15.62
C LEU A 1128 -43.04 -20.87 -14.10
N ASP A 1129 -43.72 -21.73 -13.31
CA ASP A 1129 -43.76 -21.67 -11.84
C ASP A 1129 -42.35 -21.42 -11.26
N PRO A 1130 -42.15 -20.35 -10.46
CA PRO A 1130 -40.87 -20.07 -9.84
C PRO A 1130 -40.42 -21.16 -8.86
N CYS A 1131 -41.36 -21.85 -8.19
CA CYS A 1131 -41.16 -22.60 -6.96
C CYS A 1131 -41.81 -24.01 -6.95
N PRO A 1132 -41.80 -24.81 -8.03
CA PRO A 1132 -42.66 -26.01 -8.22
C PRO A 1132 -42.39 -27.23 -7.31
N HIS A 1133 -41.51 -27.08 -6.32
CA HIS A 1133 -41.16 -28.07 -5.30
C HIS A 1133 -41.62 -27.65 -3.90
N ILE A 1134 -42.23 -26.46 -3.77
CA ILE A 1134 -42.84 -25.97 -2.54
C ILE A 1134 -44.32 -26.30 -2.60
N ASP A 1135 -44.79 -26.99 -1.57
CA ASP A 1135 -46.18 -27.42 -1.44
C ASP A 1135 -47.14 -26.23 -1.42
N LEU A 1136 -48.32 -26.41 -2.00
CA LEU A 1136 -49.31 -25.36 -2.19
C LEU A 1136 -49.83 -24.82 -0.86
N ASP A 1137 -50.02 -25.69 0.13
CA ASP A 1137 -50.44 -25.31 1.48
C ASP A 1137 -49.47 -24.30 2.10
N LEU A 1138 -48.16 -24.56 1.99
CA LEU A 1138 -47.13 -23.67 2.53
C LEU A 1138 -47.06 -22.34 1.77
N ARG A 1139 -47.34 -22.31 0.46
CA ARG A 1139 -47.50 -21.05 -0.30
C ARG A 1139 -48.65 -20.23 0.26
N HIS A 1140 -49.81 -20.88 0.48
CA HIS A 1140 -51.02 -20.25 0.99
C HIS A 1140 -50.86 -19.75 2.44
N ILE A 1141 -50.22 -20.52 3.33
CA ILE A 1141 -49.90 -20.09 4.70
C ILE A 1141 -49.01 -18.83 4.69
N VAL A 1142 -47.92 -18.83 3.91
CA VAL A 1142 -47.02 -17.66 3.78
C VAL A 1142 -47.77 -16.45 3.20
N ALA A 1143 -48.64 -16.66 2.23
CA ALA A 1143 -49.43 -15.58 1.65
C ALA A 1143 -50.48 -15.01 2.60
N ALA A 1144 -51.15 -15.86 3.39
CA ALA A 1144 -52.08 -15.43 4.43
C ALA A 1144 -51.37 -14.60 5.51
N CYS A 1145 -50.15 -14.99 5.92
CA CYS A 1145 -49.33 -14.18 6.84
C CYS A 1145 -49.02 -12.78 6.29
N MET A 1146 -48.88 -12.67 4.97
CA MET A 1146 -48.60 -11.42 4.25
C MET A 1146 -49.84 -10.70 3.70
N ALA A 1147 -51.07 -11.08 4.08
CA ALA A 1147 -52.31 -10.49 3.57
C ALA A 1147 -52.32 -8.95 3.63
N GLU A 1148 -52.86 -8.27 2.62
CA GLU A 1148 -52.91 -6.79 2.59
C GLU A 1148 -53.74 -6.20 3.73
N ASP A 1149 -54.94 -6.74 3.97
CA ASP A 1149 -55.73 -6.42 5.17
C ASP A 1149 -55.13 -7.17 6.37
N PRO A 1150 -54.60 -6.47 7.40
CA PRO A 1150 -54.02 -7.13 8.57
C PRO A 1150 -55.02 -7.98 9.34
N LYS A 1151 -56.34 -7.77 9.17
CA LYS A 1151 -57.40 -8.56 9.81
C LYS A 1151 -57.67 -9.88 9.08
N GLN A 1152 -57.16 -10.03 7.85
CA GLN A 1152 -57.22 -11.26 7.06
C GLN A 1152 -55.96 -12.12 7.21
N ARG A 1153 -55.02 -11.71 8.07
CA ARG A 1153 -53.88 -12.53 8.50
C ARG A 1153 -54.35 -13.61 9.49
N PRO A 1154 -53.65 -14.75 9.62
CA PRO A 1154 -53.87 -15.66 10.73
C PRO A 1154 -53.45 -15.00 12.05
N THR A 1155 -54.13 -15.35 13.14
CA THR A 1155 -53.58 -15.23 14.50
C THR A 1155 -52.42 -16.21 14.69
N LEU A 1156 -51.65 -16.06 15.77
CA LEU A 1156 -50.55 -16.98 16.08
C LEU A 1156 -51.04 -18.41 16.30
N THR A 1157 -52.20 -18.58 16.93
CA THR A 1157 -52.82 -19.90 17.16
C THR A 1157 -53.38 -20.51 15.87
N GLU A 1158 -53.98 -19.72 14.97
CA GLU A 1158 -54.35 -20.22 13.63
C GLU A 1158 -53.13 -20.63 12.82
N LEU A 1159 -52.03 -19.87 12.91
CA LEU A 1159 -50.78 -20.19 12.21
C LEU A 1159 -50.13 -21.47 12.78
N GLU A 1160 -50.12 -21.65 14.11
CA GLU A 1160 -49.72 -22.88 14.79
C GLU A 1160 -50.57 -24.08 14.30
N GLU A 1161 -51.90 -23.93 14.29
CA GLU A 1161 -52.83 -25.00 13.89
C GLU A 1161 -52.74 -25.35 12.40
N TRP A 1162 -52.59 -24.38 11.50
CA TRP A 1162 -52.43 -24.62 10.06
C TRP A 1162 -51.08 -25.30 9.73
N VAL A 1163 -50.00 -24.85 10.37
CA VAL A 1163 -48.68 -25.47 10.23
C VAL A 1163 -48.69 -26.90 10.76
N TYR A 1164 -49.24 -27.13 11.97
CA TYR A 1164 -49.39 -28.45 12.56
C TYR A 1164 -50.22 -29.38 11.66
N THR A 1165 -51.38 -28.90 11.19
CA THR A 1165 -52.28 -29.67 10.32
C THR A 1165 -51.61 -30.06 8.99
N HIS A 1166 -50.87 -29.15 8.36
CA HIS A 1166 -50.11 -29.44 7.14
C HIS A 1166 -49.04 -30.52 7.39
N VAL A 1167 -48.23 -30.38 8.43
CA VAL A 1167 -47.19 -31.36 8.79
C VAL A 1167 -47.79 -32.75 9.07
N CYS A 1168 -48.90 -32.82 9.83
CA CYS A 1168 -49.59 -34.07 10.14
C CYS A 1168 -50.27 -34.73 8.93
N ASN A 1169 -50.72 -33.94 7.94
CA ASN A 1169 -51.36 -34.47 6.72
C ASN A 1169 -50.37 -35.01 5.69
N ASP A 1170 -49.16 -34.44 5.60
CA ASP A 1170 -48.13 -34.83 4.64
C ASP A 1170 -47.30 -36.03 5.13
N TYR A 1171 -47.15 -36.18 6.45
CA TYR A 1171 -46.41 -37.26 7.13
C TYR A 1171 -46.74 -38.68 6.63
N PRO A 1172 -48.03 -39.09 6.52
CA PRO A 1172 -48.40 -40.45 6.11
C PRO A 1172 -48.15 -40.70 4.62
N VAL A 1173 -48.10 -39.64 3.81
CA VAL A 1173 -47.96 -39.70 2.35
C VAL A 1173 -46.49 -39.85 1.95
N ARG A 1174 -45.58 -39.12 2.60
CA ARG A 1174 -44.14 -39.15 2.28
C ARG A 1174 -43.41 -40.39 2.80
N TYR A 1175 -43.73 -40.85 4.01
CA TYR A 1175 -42.98 -41.97 4.65
C TYR A 1175 -43.66 -43.34 4.54
N GLY A 1176 -44.95 -43.37 4.17
CA GLY A 1176 -45.71 -44.60 3.97
C GLY A 1176 -46.01 -45.37 5.25
N ALA A 1177 -46.76 -46.46 5.11
CA ALA A 1177 -47.22 -47.26 6.24
C ALA A 1177 -46.07 -48.10 6.85
N MET A 1178 -45.46 -47.60 7.92
CA MET A 1178 -44.40 -48.29 8.66
C MET A 1178 -44.89 -49.57 9.39
N PRO A 1179 -43.99 -50.55 9.61
CA PRO A 1179 -44.32 -51.77 10.34
C PRO A 1179 -44.54 -51.49 11.84
N ARG A 1180 -45.58 -52.12 12.41
CA ARG A 1180 -45.92 -52.04 13.85
C ARG A 1180 -44.72 -52.47 14.71
N GLY A 1181 -44.30 -51.62 15.65
CA GLY A 1181 -43.23 -51.92 16.61
C GLY A 1181 -42.29 -50.76 16.93
N MET A 1182 -42.33 -49.67 16.15
CA MET A 1182 -41.91 -48.35 16.61
C MET A 1182 -43.16 -47.57 16.97
N ASP A 1183 -43.45 -47.48 18.27
CA ASP A 1183 -44.37 -46.48 18.78
C ASP A 1183 -43.63 -45.14 18.72
N TRP A 1184 -44.11 -44.21 17.90
CA TRP A 1184 -43.55 -42.86 17.85
C TRP A 1184 -43.95 -42.06 19.09
N GLU A 1185 -43.18 -41.01 19.33
CA GLU A 1185 -43.59 -39.90 20.18
C GLU A 1185 -44.98 -39.40 19.75
N THR A 1186 -45.83 -39.08 20.72
CA THR A 1186 -47.28 -38.86 20.52
C THR A 1186 -47.59 -37.57 19.74
N ASP A 1187 -48.83 -37.41 19.28
CA ASP A 1187 -49.37 -36.13 18.77
C ASP A 1187 -49.06 -34.97 19.73
N GLU A 1188 -49.21 -35.20 21.05
CA GLU A 1188 -48.84 -34.24 22.10
C GLU A 1188 -47.35 -33.89 22.08
N THR A 1189 -46.47 -34.82 21.69
CA THR A 1189 -45.02 -34.60 21.60
C THR A 1189 -44.66 -33.83 20.33
N ILE A 1190 -45.33 -34.09 19.20
CA ILE A 1190 -45.19 -33.24 17.99
C ILE A 1190 -45.71 -31.83 18.28
N GLN A 1191 -46.86 -31.67 18.95
CA GLN A 1191 -47.32 -30.37 19.46
C GLN A 1191 -46.32 -29.73 20.42
N THR A 1192 -45.71 -30.50 21.33
CA THR A 1192 -44.70 -29.99 22.28
C THR A 1192 -43.43 -29.54 21.57
N ILE A 1193 -42.95 -30.27 20.55
CA ILE A 1193 -41.78 -29.89 19.74
C ILE A 1193 -42.09 -28.65 18.90
N VAL A 1194 -43.29 -28.53 18.34
CA VAL A 1194 -43.73 -27.30 17.64
C VAL A 1194 -43.77 -26.12 18.62
N ARG A 1195 -44.41 -26.26 19.79
CA ARG A 1195 -44.53 -25.21 20.81
C ARG A 1195 -43.22 -24.79 21.43
N ALA A 1196 -42.45 -25.73 21.97
CA ALA A 1196 -41.13 -25.45 22.55
C ALA A 1196 -40.12 -24.97 21.49
N GLY A 1197 -40.34 -25.32 20.22
CA GLY A 1197 -39.57 -24.80 19.09
C GLY A 1197 -40.03 -23.43 18.59
N THR A 1198 -41.13 -22.84 19.09
CA THR A 1198 -41.66 -21.57 18.58
C THR A 1198 -42.20 -20.54 19.60
N PHE A 1199 -42.69 -20.90 20.79
CA PHE A 1199 -43.50 -19.99 21.65
C PHE A 1199 -43.10 -19.83 23.12
N ASP A 1200 -42.18 -20.64 23.68
CA ASP A 1200 -41.85 -20.60 25.13
C ASP A 1200 -40.36 -20.35 25.42
N ALA A 1201 -40.11 -19.31 26.23
CA ALA A 1201 -38.78 -18.91 26.69
C ALA A 1201 -38.77 -18.47 28.17
N GLU A 1202 -39.62 -19.07 29.01
CA GLU A 1202 -39.56 -18.93 30.47
C GLU A 1202 -39.12 -20.24 31.17
N GLU A 1203 -38.50 -20.08 32.35
CA GLU A 1203 -38.14 -21.12 33.34
C GLU A 1203 -37.55 -22.47 32.85
N SER A 1204 -36.26 -22.48 32.53
CA SER A 1204 -35.42 -23.69 32.73
C SER A 1204 -34.01 -23.37 33.25
N ALA A 1205 -33.94 -23.11 34.55
CA ALA A 1205 -32.78 -23.55 35.32
C ALA A 1205 -32.85 -25.08 35.53
N GLU A 1206 -31.70 -25.72 35.76
CA GLU A 1206 -31.56 -27.15 36.07
C GLU A 1206 -31.88 -28.15 34.93
N ALA A 1207 -30.90 -28.34 34.02
CA ALA A 1207 -30.73 -29.61 33.29
C ALA A 1207 -29.24 -29.82 32.93
N ASP A 1208 -28.59 -30.84 33.53
CA ASP A 1208 -27.30 -31.38 33.07
C ASP A 1208 -27.55 -32.45 31.99
N GLY A 1209 -26.75 -32.46 30.91
CA GLY A 1209 -26.86 -33.41 29.78
C GLY A 1209 -25.84 -33.20 28.67
#